data_AF-A0A497NHJ4-F1
#
_entry.id   AF-A0A497NHJ4-F1
#
_cell.length_a   1.000
_cell.length_b   1.000
_cell.length_c   1.000
_cell.angle_alpha   90.00
_cell.angle_beta   90.00
_cell.angle_gamma   90.00
#
_symmetry.space_group_name_H-M   'P 1'
#
loop_
_entity.id
_entity.type
_entity.pdbx_description
1 polymer ?
#
loop_
_entity_poly.entity_id
_entity_poly.type
_entity_poly.pdbx_seq_one_letter_code
_entity_poly.pdbx_strand_id
1 'polypeptide(L)'
;MSGLRGDLVNKVLSSARPEELDFPVPSTDHSDHIVYLTLKGHTKLAADHILHKEMVGKLEGVVGNAIRQLNFIFNKAIMEVRGEDTEEDRRRILSCARAYETLIQTAMNLIGLESRMVGFSKDEIDRTLGMIARALKDWERLEREGILGEGSGDAPIARAVVEGFLSEMEVVMSEYYRAPGSMVSHVAKAIREELDDGNIMGSFLKAAERQIKENVYYRLGEAGLCKFGNDYALGLRWLRHLGFVQVSTNPVLAAIAYDDEPTLWDGYKGESLCPDFKTAIKGHPELLENPEAHGDEIAAVGTEVSIWPNLAVFRPIAIASGMYHGMVSLQLNPKIADSFEDSLRDALKIYGDAQEFLKRYDRYLLWGYSESIERGRPNIVFKVSGSSPAAIDLTRKLESLGIGTNNTVTFTVSQEVRLILAKMEGRAEAVKKGIRLTTVYETNMGGRFDDHVREVQAEKLLSRALDKIDKPDEKVRVVERLAEQLGALDEVKAKSSLEEKVRAVCSRRYLRPMTKEPFINLLAEMGVISGSRDEVRRYISTLEEDIGYCGIYITMRVYEIFFSPENRPKWISYLKSKYGLTDEEAEEVMKGIDVLPASKRKPADTLLTLGDSNMTHTEFPNHQMNVYKRSLEPDFKIEGYRNSVLGKPDPERLRRLTEEWSDIKDIFIGGYELTPYLVERLKEAGIEDAEKYGTRGITPPEWGELGATEKTMTEFSNSYDRFKERCVKYVKEMLKEEVDAALQGGVPG
;
A
#
# COMPACT_ATOMS: atom_id res chain seq x y z
N MET A 1 37.40 -11.49 -23.25
CA MET A 1 36.25 -12.29 -23.74
C MET A 1 35.23 -12.56 -22.63
N SER A 2 35.62 -12.63 -21.35
CA SER A 2 34.69 -12.80 -20.21
C SER A 2 33.52 -11.79 -20.14
N GLY A 3 33.73 -10.53 -20.55
CA GLY A 3 32.64 -9.53 -20.61
C GLY A 3 31.57 -9.81 -21.67
N LEU A 4 31.95 -10.37 -22.83
CA LEU A 4 31.06 -10.50 -24.00
C LEU A 4 29.90 -11.49 -23.78
N ARG A 5 30.08 -12.51 -22.92
CA ARG A 5 29.04 -13.52 -22.63
C ARG A 5 28.12 -13.09 -21.48
N GLY A 6 28.63 -12.35 -20.49
CA GLY A 6 27.80 -11.66 -19.50
C GLY A 6 26.89 -10.62 -20.17
N ASP A 7 27.42 -9.86 -21.13
CA ASP A 7 26.65 -8.91 -21.94
C ASP A 7 25.54 -9.61 -22.73
N LEU A 8 25.81 -10.79 -23.30
CA LEU A 8 24.79 -11.61 -23.98
C LEU A 8 23.67 -12.01 -23.01
N VAL A 9 23.99 -12.55 -21.83
CA VAL A 9 23.00 -12.94 -20.84
C VAL A 9 22.14 -11.74 -20.43
N ASN A 10 22.74 -10.61 -20.10
CA ASN A 10 22.03 -9.39 -19.71
C ASN A 10 21.11 -8.88 -20.83
N LYS A 11 21.59 -8.90 -22.09
CA LYS A 11 20.79 -8.53 -23.26
C LYS A 11 19.59 -9.47 -23.45
N VAL A 12 19.79 -10.77 -23.28
CA VAL A 12 18.73 -11.78 -23.42
C VAL A 12 17.66 -11.61 -22.35
N LEU A 13 18.05 -11.48 -21.07
CA LEU A 13 17.12 -11.34 -19.96
C LEU A 13 16.33 -10.02 -20.02
N SER A 14 16.99 -8.89 -20.29
CA SER A 14 16.33 -7.57 -20.37
C SER A 14 15.32 -7.46 -21.53
N SER A 15 15.59 -8.13 -22.66
CA SER A 15 14.70 -8.12 -23.82
C SER A 15 13.56 -9.14 -23.75
N ALA A 16 13.69 -10.19 -22.93
CA ALA A 16 12.72 -11.28 -22.82
C ALA A 16 11.31 -10.77 -22.48
N ARG A 17 10.28 -11.34 -23.11
CA ARG A 17 8.87 -11.16 -22.72
C ARG A 17 8.28 -12.52 -22.35
N PRO A 18 7.33 -12.57 -21.40
CA PRO A 18 6.49 -13.75 -21.22
C PRO A 18 5.75 -14.06 -22.54
N GLU A 19 5.63 -15.34 -22.85
CA GLU A 19 4.83 -15.82 -23.98
C GLU A 19 3.34 -15.86 -23.60
N GLU A 20 2.46 -15.76 -24.60
CA GLU A 20 1.04 -15.97 -24.34
C GLU A 20 0.77 -17.37 -23.77
N LEU A 21 -0.16 -17.42 -22.81
CA LEU A 21 -0.62 -18.65 -22.18
C LEU A 21 -1.80 -19.24 -22.95
N ASP A 22 -1.77 -20.56 -23.12
CA ASP A 22 -2.74 -21.33 -23.89
C ASP A 22 -4.01 -21.60 -23.08
N PHE A 23 -5.16 -21.61 -23.76
CA PHE A 23 -6.44 -22.03 -23.19
C PHE A 23 -7.16 -23.03 -24.13
N PRO A 24 -7.55 -24.24 -23.65
CA PRO A 24 -7.40 -24.75 -22.29
C PRO A 24 -5.93 -24.98 -21.89
N VAL A 25 -5.66 -24.95 -20.58
CA VAL A 25 -4.30 -25.08 -20.02
C VAL A 25 -3.74 -26.48 -20.33
N PRO A 26 -2.57 -26.61 -20.97
CA PRO A 26 -2.03 -27.88 -21.46
C PRO A 26 -1.22 -28.63 -20.39
N SER A 27 -1.65 -28.58 -19.13
CA SER A 27 -0.94 -29.20 -18.01
C SER A 27 -1.56 -30.54 -17.61
N THR A 28 -0.73 -31.43 -17.09
CA THR A 28 -1.12 -32.80 -16.69
C THR A 28 -1.22 -32.99 -15.19
N ASP A 29 -0.36 -32.32 -14.42
CA ASP A 29 -0.37 -32.25 -12.95
C ASP A 29 0.19 -30.91 -12.46
N HIS A 30 0.14 -30.65 -11.15
CA HIS A 30 0.60 -29.37 -10.57
C HIS A 30 2.08 -29.08 -10.85
N SER A 31 2.93 -30.11 -10.88
CA SER A 31 4.36 -29.96 -11.14
C SER A 31 4.62 -29.60 -12.60
N ASP A 32 3.93 -30.27 -13.53
CA ASP A 32 3.94 -29.95 -14.95
C ASP A 32 3.36 -28.55 -15.22
N HIS A 33 2.34 -28.13 -14.45
CA HIS A 33 1.78 -26.79 -14.53
C HIS A 33 2.78 -25.69 -14.13
N ILE A 34 3.51 -25.91 -13.03
CA ILE A 34 4.60 -25.01 -12.62
C ILE A 34 5.64 -24.91 -13.75
N VAL A 35 6.08 -26.05 -14.30
CA VAL A 35 7.07 -26.08 -15.38
C VAL A 35 6.56 -25.35 -16.63
N TYR A 36 5.31 -25.58 -17.03
CA TYR A 36 4.68 -24.91 -18.17
C TYR A 36 4.72 -23.38 -18.01
N LEU A 37 4.24 -22.87 -16.87
CA LEU A 37 4.25 -21.45 -16.57
C LEU A 37 5.67 -20.88 -16.51
N THR A 38 6.61 -21.60 -15.89
CA THR A 38 8.03 -21.24 -15.87
C THR A 38 8.57 -21.07 -17.28
N LEU A 39 8.37 -22.05 -18.16
CA LEU A 39 8.90 -22.00 -19.53
C LEU A 39 8.25 -20.94 -20.38
N LYS A 40 7.00 -20.57 -20.11
CA LYS A 40 6.32 -19.42 -20.73
C LYS A 40 6.76 -18.07 -20.17
N GLY A 41 7.58 -18.04 -19.12
CA GLY A 41 8.08 -16.79 -18.51
C GLY A 41 7.15 -16.21 -17.45
N HIS A 42 6.18 -16.98 -16.97
CA HIS A 42 5.27 -16.61 -15.89
C HIS A 42 5.77 -17.14 -14.54
N THR A 43 7.05 -16.91 -14.23
CA THR A 43 7.79 -17.48 -13.08
C THR A 43 7.17 -17.13 -11.73
N LYS A 44 6.76 -15.87 -11.55
CA LYS A 44 6.03 -15.35 -10.39
C LYS A 44 4.69 -16.06 -10.16
N LEU A 45 3.90 -16.28 -11.23
CA LEU A 45 2.63 -17.01 -11.18
C LEU A 45 2.86 -18.51 -10.93
N ALA A 46 3.90 -19.10 -11.52
CA ALA A 46 4.31 -20.49 -11.29
C ALA A 46 4.64 -20.73 -9.81
N ALA A 47 5.39 -19.81 -9.19
CA ALA A 47 5.71 -19.87 -7.77
C ALA A 47 4.50 -19.59 -6.86
N ASP A 48 3.59 -18.72 -7.27
CA ASP A 48 2.39 -18.42 -6.48
C ASP A 48 1.35 -19.55 -6.52
N HIS A 49 1.38 -20.41 -7.54
CA HIS A 49 0.51 -21.58 -7.68
C HIS A 49 0.56 -22.52 -6.47
N ILE A 50 1.71 -22.62 -5.78
CA ILE A 50 1.84 -23.49 -4.60
C ILE A 50 1.10 -22.93 -3.38
N LEU A 51 0.77 -21.63 -3.33
CA LEU A 51 0.17 -20.98 -2.16
C LEU A 51 -1.34 -21.27 -2.08
N HIS A 52 -1.69 -22.53 -1.87
CA HIS A 52 -3.07 -22.99 -1.79
C HIS A 52 -3.27 -24.07 -0.72
N LYS A 53 -4.42 -24.05 -0.04
CA LYS A 53 -4.71 -24.97 1.07
C LYS A 53 -4.69 -26.45 0.67
N GLU A 54 -5.08 -26.76 -0.57
CA GLU A 54 -5.05 -28.15 -1.09
C GLU A 54 -3.64 -28.68 -1.39
N MET A 55 -2.63 -27.81 -1.35
CA MET A 55 -1.21 -28.16 -1.49
C MET A 55 -0.59 -28.65 -0.17
N VAL A 56 -1.25 -28.40 0.98
CA VAL A 56 -0.76 -28.84 2.30
C VAL A 56 -0.60 -30.36 2.32
N GLY A 57 0.57 -30.83 2.75
CA GLY A 57 0.94 -32.25 2.74
C GLY A 57 1.37 -32.81 1.39
N LYS A 58 1.37 -32.00 0.32
CA LYS A 58 1.79 -32.38 -1.04
C LYS A 58 2.93 -31.52 -1.57
N LEU A 59 3.32 -30.47 -0.85
CA LEU A 59 4.27 -29.45 -1.31
C LEU A 59 5.59 -30.09 -1.73
N GLU A 60 6.15 -30.94 -0.88
CA GLU A 60 7.44 -31.61 -1.12
C GLU A 60 7.43 -32.43 -2.43
N GLY A 61 6.35 -33.19 -2.65
CA GLY A 61 6.19 -34.03 -3.84
C GLY A 61 6.02 -33.22 -5.12
N VAL A 62 5.17 -32.19 -5.09
CA VAL A 62 4.91 -31.32 -6.24
C VAL A 62 6.16 -30.52 -6.61
N VAL A 63 6.79 -29.84 -5.63
CA VAL A 63 8.00 -29.06 -5.87
C VAL A 63 9.15 -29.97 -6.28
N GLY A 64 9.30 -31.14 -5.67
CA GLY A 64 10.31 -32.13 -6.08
C GLY A 64 10.16 -32.61 -7.53
N ASN A 65 8.93 -32.87 -7.97
CA ASN A 65 8.65 -33.26 -9.35
C ASN A 65 8.88 -32.10 -10.33
N ALA A 66 8.56 -30.87 -9.94
CA ALA A 66 8.88 -29.67 -10.74
C ALA A 66 10.40 -29.50 -10.87
N ILE A 67 11.15 -29.61 -9.76
CA ILE A 67 12.61 -29.60 -9.75
C ILE A 67 13.18 -30.67 -10.67
N ARG A 68 12.66 -31.91 -10.64
CA ARG A 68 13.12 -33.00 -11.54
C ARG A 68 12.98 -32.61 -13.03
N GLN A 69 11.85 -32.01 -13.39
CA GLN A 69 11.59 -31.60 -14.78
C GLN A 69 12.46 -30.41 -15.20
N LEU A 70 12.54 -29.38 -14.35
CA LEU A 70 13.41 -28.22 -14.57
C LEU A 70 14.89 -28.63 -14.60
N ASN A 71 15.32 -29.59 -13.77
CA ASN A 71 16.67 -30.15 -13.80
C ASN A 71 17.03 -30.70 -15.18
N PHE A 72 16.13 -31.48 -15.78
CA PHE A 72 16.34 -32.04 -17.12
C PHE A 72 16.49 -30.94 -18.17
N ILE A 73 15.61 -29.94 -18.13
CA ILE A 73 15.64 -28.80 -19.06
C ILE A 73 16.91 -27.98 -18.88
N PHE A 74 17.27 -27.67 -17.63
CA PHE A 74 18.44 -26.87 -17.27
C PHE A 74 19.74 -27.55 -17.74
N ASN A 75 19.91 -28.84 -17.43
CA ASN A 75 21.09 -29.60 -17.85
C ASN A 75 21.21 -29.64 -19.38
N LYS A 76 20.10 -29.92 -20.08
CA LYS A 76 20.08 -29.92 -21.55
C LYS A 76 20.46 -28.54 -22.11
N ALA A 77 19.87 -27.47 -21.58
CA ALA A 77 20.13 -26.10 -22.02
C ALA A 77 21.60 -25.70 -21.82
N ILE A 78 22.19 -25.99 -20.65
CA ILE A 78 23.60 -25.68 -20.35
C ILE A 78 24.56 -26.49 -21.22
N MET A 79 24.28 -27.77 -21.48
CA MET A 79 25.15 -28.62 -22.31
C MET A 79 25.14 -28.22 -23.79
N GLU A 80 24.02 -27.69 -24.28
CA GLU A 80 23.85 -27.37 -25.70
C GLU A 80 24.15 -25.90 -26.03
N VAL A 81 24.19 -24.99 -25.04
CA VAL A 81 24.56 -23.59 -25.24
C VAL A 81 25.97 -23.48 -25.78
N ARG A 82 26.16 -22.69 -26.85
CA ARG A 82 27.46 -22.43 -27.48
C ARG A 82 28.05 -21.08 -27.10
N GLY A 83 27.23 -20.22 -26.50
CA GLY A 83 27.59 -18.84 -26.15
C GLY A 83 27.59 -17.93 -27.38
N GLU A 84 26.78 -18.27 -28.37
CA GLU A 84 26.57 -17.50 -29.59
C GLU A 84 25.26 -16.69 -29.44
N ASP A 85 25.17 -15.49 -30.03
CA ASP A 85 23.93 -14.67 -30.00
C ASP A 85 22.89 -15.20 -31.01
N THR A 86 22.53 -16.48 -30.90
CA THR A 86 21.55 -17.17 -31.75
C THR A 86 20.23 -17.37 -31.01
N GLU A 87 19.11 -17.42 -31.73
CA GLU A 87 17.78 -17.65 -31.13
C GLU A 87 17.67 -18.96 -30.32
N GLU A 88 18.49 -19.97 -30.65
CA GLU A 88 18.51 -21.22 -29.88
C GLU A 88 19.23 -21.04 -28.53
N ASP A 89 20.40 -20.41 -28.53
CA ASP A 89 21.14 -20.09 -27.30
C ASP A 89 20.37 -19.11 -26.42
N ARG A 90 19.71 -18.10 -27.00
CA ARG A 90 18.82 -17.20 -26.26
C ARG A 90 17.72 -17.96 -25.53
N ARG A 91 17.02 -18.88 -26.22
CA ARG A 91 15.97 -19.70 -25.60
C ARG A 91 16.50 -20.60 -24.47
N ARG A 92 17.69 -21.16 -24.63
CA ARG A 92 18.36 -21.98 -23.60
C ARG A 92 18.72 -21.15 -22.36
N ILE A 93 19.34 -19.98 -22.55
CA ILE A 93 19.67 -19.03 -21.48
C ILE A 93 18.39 -18.62 -20.73
N LEU A 94 17.32 -18.29 -21.45
CA LEU A 94 16.04 -17.93 -20.86
C LEU A 94 15.41 -19.06 -20.06
N SER A 95 15.48 -20.30 -20.56
CA SER A 95 14.96 -21.46 -19.84
C SER A 95 15.68 -21.64 -18.50
N CYS A 96 17.00 -21.48 -18.46
CA CYS A 96 17.79 -21.52 -17.24
C CYS A 96 17.43 -20.37 -16.27
N ALA A 97 17.36 -19.14 -16.78
CA ALA A 97 17.00 -17.96 -15.98
C ALA A 97 15.62 -18.09 -15.34
N ARG A 98 14.62 -18.50 -16.13
CA ARG A 98 13.23 -18.73 -15.67
C ARG A 98 13.15 -19.82 -14.61
N ALA A 99 13.95 -20.88 -14.74
CA ALA A 99 14.03 -21.95 -13.75
C ALA A 99 14.61 -21.45 -12.41
N TYR A 100 15.72 -20.71 -12.44
CA TYR A 100 16.27 -20.06 -11.24
C TYR A 100 15.23 -19.15 -10.57
N GLU A 101 14.65 -18.23 -11.34
CA GLU A 101 13.69 -17.27 -10.82
C GLU A 101 12.48 -17.96 -10.16
N THR A 102 11.92 -18.99 -10.81
CA THR A 102 10.79 -19.75 -10.25
C THR A 102 11.14 -20.38 -8.91
N LEU A 103 12.30 -21.03 -8.79
CA LEU A 103 12.70 -21.67 -7.55
C LEU A 103 13.03 -20.65 -6.44
N ILE A 104 13.61 -19.50 -6.79
CA ILE A 104 13.84 -18.41 -5.84
C ILE A 104 12.51 -17.85 -5.33
N GLN A 105 11.57 -17.51 -6.23
CA GLN A 105 10.24 -17.03 -5.86
C GLN A 105 9.50 -18.06 -4.98
N THR A 106 9.61 -19.35 -5.33
CA THR A 106 9.04 -20.43 -4.52
C THR A 106 9.67 -20.49 -3.13
N ALA A 107 11.00 -20.36 -3.02
CA ALA A 107 11.66 -20.32 -1.72
C ALA A 107 11.23 -19.11 -0.88
N MET A 108 11.14 -17.91 -1.48
CA MET A 108 10.68 -16.72 -0.76
C MET A 108 9.23 -16.85 -0.28
N ASN A 109 8.34 -17.43 -1.09
CA ASN A 109 6.97 -17.77 -0.69
C ASN A 109 6.93 -18.70 0.54
N LEU A 110 7.86 -19.65 0.64
CA LEU A 110 7.95 -20.59 1.76
C LEU A 110 8.61 -19.99 3.01
N ILE A 111 9.53 -19.05 2.84
CA ILE A 111 10.16 -18.29 3.93
C ILE A 111 9.18 -17.29 4.55
N GLY A 112 8.40 -16.62 3.69
CA GLY A 112 7.46 -15.57 4.06
C GLY A 112 6.27 -16.04 4.88
N LEU A 113 5.55 -15.09 5.50
CA LEU A 113 4.40 -15.39 6.35
C LEU A 113 3.21 -15.98 5.58
N GLU A 114 3.12 -15.78 4.27
CA GLU A 114 2.06 -16.37 3.45
C GLU A 114 2.03 -17.91 3.49
N SER A 115 3.20 -18.56 3.64
CA SER A 115 3.28 -20.02 3.80
C SER A 115 2.50 -20.51 5.02
N ARG A 116 2.56 -19.74 6.11
CA ARG A 116 1.84 -20.03 7.36
C ARG A 116 0.37 -19.69 7.24
N MET A 117 0.01 -18.64 6.50
CA MET A 117 -1.39 -18.30 6.20
C MET A 117 -2.08 -19.40 5.39
N VAL A 118 -1.35 -20.06 4.47
CA VAL A 118 -1.83 -21.23 3.73
C VAL A 118 -2.00 -22.44 4.66
N GLY A 119 -1.10 -22.60 5.64
CA GLY A 119 -1.14 -23.66 6.63
C GLY A 119 -0.08 -24.75 6.44
N PHE A 120 1.02 -24.46 5.74
CA PHE A 120 2.14 -25.40 5.63
C PHE A 120 2.80 -25.63 6.99
N SER A 121 3.15 -26.88 7.26
CA SER A 121 3.92 -27.22 8.47
C SER A 121 5.37 -26.78 8.32
N LYS A 122 6.01 -26.42 9.44
CA LYS A 122 7.43 -26.06 9.45
C LYS A 122 8.31 -27.16 8.85
N ASP A 123 8.04 -28.42 9.18
CA ASP A 123 8.79 -29.56 8.66
C ASP A 123 8.67 -29.72 7.14
N GLU A 124 7.47 -29.50 6.59
CA GLU A 124 7.22 -29.54 5.14
C GLU A 124 7.93 -28.38 4.42
N ILE A 125 7.90 -27.17 5.00
CA ILE A 125 8.64 -26.00 4.52
C ILE A 125 10.14 -26.29 4.52
N ASP A 126 10.71 -26.71 5.65
CA ASP A 126 12.16 -26.90 5.82
C ASP A 126 12.70 -27.98 4.85
N ARG A 127 11.98 -29.09 4.66
CA ARG A 127 12.35 -30.12 3.67
C ARG A 127 12.33 -29.58 2.25
N THR A 128 11.28 -28.85 1.89
CA THR A 128 11.11 -28.29 0.54
C THR A 128 12.17 -27.23 0.23
N LEU A 129 12.44 -26.33 1.18
CA LEU A 129 13.53 -25.34 1.07
C LEU A 129 14.89 -26.03 0.90
N GLY A 130 15.14 -27.13 1.63
CA GLY A 130 16.34 -27.93 1.47
C GLY A 130 16.48 -28.55 0.07
N MET A 131 15.38 -28.95 -0.57
CA MET A 131 15.38 -29.45 -1.95
C MET A 131 15.68 -28.33 -2.95
N ILE A 132 15.02 -27.17 -2.80
CA ILE A 132 15.25 -25.99 -3.64
C ILE A 132 16.71 -25.53 -3.55
N ALA A 133 17.24 -25.38 -2.33
CA ALA A 133 18.62 -24.93 -2.11
C ALA A 133 19.65 -25.88 -2.74
N ARG A 134 19.43 -27.20 -2.68
CA ARG A 134 20.29 -28.18 -3.36
C ARG A 134 20.21 -28.06 -4.88
N ALA A 135 19.01 -27.94 -5.45
CA ALA A 135 18.82 -27.81 -6.89
C ALA A 135 19.49 -26.53 -7.43
N LEU A 136 19.26 -25.39 -6.77
CA LEU A 136 19.88 -24.12 -7.14
C LEU A 136 21.42 -24.18 -7.08
N LYS A 137 21.97 -24.81 -6.03
CA LYS A 137 23.41 -25.00 -5.90
C LYS A 137 23.98 -25.88 -7.02
N ASP A 138 23.28 -26.95 -7.37
CA ASP A 138 23.71 -27.86 -8.45
C ASP A 138 23.64 -27.16 -9.82
N TRP A 139 22.60 -26.37 -10.08
CA TRP A 139 22.48 -25.55 -11.29
C TRP A 139 23.58 -24.51 -11.42
N GLU A 140 23.85 -23.79 -10.33
CA GLU A 140 24.91 -22.78 -10.29
C GLU A 140 26.27 -23.43 -10.55
N ARG A 141 26.53 -24.60 -9.96
CA ARG A 141 27.74 -25.38 -10.24
C ARG A 141 27.85 -25.77 -11.71
N LEU A 142 26.77 -26.27 -12.32
CA LEU A 142 26.75 -26.63 -13.75
C LEU A 142 26.99 -25.44 -14.65
N GLU A 143 26.44 -24.28 -14.31
CA GLU A 143 26.65 -23.03 -15.02
C GLU A 143 28.11 -22.59 -14.97
N ARG A 144 28.73 -22.62 -13.77
CA ARG A 144 30.15 -22.30 -13.55
C ARG A 144 31.09 -23.23 -14.29
N GLU A 145 30.77 -24.52 -14.32
CA GLU A 145 31.55 -25.55 -15.03
C GLU A 145 31.30 -25.51 -16.56
N GLY A 146 30.18 -24.91 -17.00
CA GLY A 146 29.73 -24.89 -18.39
C GLY A 146 30.39 -23.82 -19.26
N ILE A 147 30.00 -23.79 -20.54
CA ILE A 147 30.56 -22.88 -21.56
C ILE A 147 30.39 -21.40 -21.19
N LEU A 148 29.32 -21.05 -20.46
CA LEU A 148 29.06 -19.68 -20.01
C LEU A 148 29.92 -19.26 -18.81
N GLY A 149 30.37 -20.19 -17.97
CA GLY A 149 31.25 -19.94 -16.81
C GLY A 149 32.75 -19.95 -17.12
N GLU A 150 33.13 -20.22 -18.37
CA GLU A 150 34.48 -20.08 -18.97
C GLU A 150 35.68 -20.64 -18.19
N GLY A 151 35.51 -21.55 -17.23
CA GLY A 151 36.61 -21.99 -16.36
C GLY A 151 37.20 -20.87 -15.46
N SER A 152 36.63 -19.66 -15.50
CA SER A 152 36.80 -18.62 -14.48
C SER A 152 36.00 -18.94 -13.22
N GLY A 153 35.02 -19.85 -13.36
CA GLY A 153 34.14 -20.28 -12.30
C GLY A 153 33.06 -19.25 -11.98
N ASP A 154 32.64 -18.41 -12.93
CA ASP A 154 31.56 -17.41 -12.75
C ASP A 154 30.17 -17.97 -13.15
N ALA A 155 29.09 -17.35 -12.67
CA ALA A 155 27.71 -17.77 -12.92
C ALA A 155 26.85 -16.58 -13.44
N PRO A 156 26.97 -16.20 -14.73
CA PRO A 156 26.37 -14.98 -15.26
C PRO A 156 24.83 -14.97 -15.27
N ILE A 157 24.16 -16.10 -15.56
CA ILE A 157 22.70 -16.24 -15.47
C ILE A 157 22.27 -16.12 -14.02
N ALA A 158 22.93 -16.84 -13.10
CA ALA A 158 22.60 -16.77 -11.68
C ALA A 158 22.71 -15.33 -11.14
N ARG A 159 23.81 -14.66 -11.48
CA ARG A 159 24.07 -13.25 -11.12
C ARG A 159 23.01 -12.31 -11.69
N ALA A 160 22.69 -12.44 -12.97
CA ALA A 160 21.70 -11.59 -13.63
C ALA A 160 20.29 -11.77 -13.05
N VAL A 161 19.91 -13.00 -12.69
CA VAL A 161 18.63 -13.28 -12.02
C VAL A 161 18.58 -12.60 -10.65
N VAL A 162 19.61 -12.79 -9.80
CA VAL A 162 19.67 -12.14 -8.47
C VAL A 162 19.67 -10.62 -8.58
N GLU A 163 20.43 -10.05 -9.52
CA GLU A 163 20.44 -8.61 -9.74
C GLU A 163 19.08 -8.07 -10.18
N GLY A 164 18.31 -8.85 -10.95
CA GLY A 164 16.92 -8.53 -11.29
C GLY A 164 16.04 -8.33 -10.04
N PHE A 165 16.09 -9.27 -9.08
CA PHE A 165 15.36 -9.13 -7.81
C PHE A 165 15.77 -7.89 -7.02
N LEU A 166 17.08 -7.65 -6.90
CA LEU A 166 17.60 -6.52 -6.12
C LEU A 166 17.24 -5.19 -6.78
N SER A 167 17.35 -5.10 -8.10
CA SER A 167 16.97 -3.91 -8.87
C SER A 167 15.48 -3.60 -8.72
N GLU A 168 14.59 -4.60 -8.81
CA GLU A 168 13.14 -4.41 -8.58
C GLU A 168 12.84 -3.82 -7.19
N MET A 169 13.59 -4.23 -6.16
CA MET A 169 13.43 -3.72 -4.80
C MET A 169 14.02 -2.31 -4.61
N GLU A 170 15.11 -1.98 -5.30
CA GLU A 170 15.81 -0.71 -5.15
C GLU A 170 15.08 0.48 -5.75
N VAL A 171 14.30 0.24 -6.81
CA VAL A 171 13.43 1.23 -7.48
C VAL A 171 12.37 1.81 -6.55
N VAL A 172 11.98 1.09 -5.49
CA VAL A 172 10.92 1.54 -4.58
C VAL A 172 11.29 2.88 -3.93
N MET A 173 10.59 3.94 -4.32
CA MET A 173 10.78 5.31 -3.85
C MET A 173 12.16 5.90 -4.26
N SER A 174 12.65 5.54 -5.45
CA SER A 174 13.91 6.06 -6.00
C SER A 174 13.76 7.47 -6.58
N GLU A 175 12.74 7.71 -7.41
CA GLU A 175 12.49 9.04 -7.99
C GLU A 175 11.68 9.90 -7.02
N TYR A 176 10.67 9.31 -6.37
CA TYR A 176 9.87 9.99 -5.36
C TYR A 176 10.49 9.94 -3.95
N TYR A 177 11.78 10.30 -3.84
CA TYR A 177 12.52 10.13 -2.59
C TYR A 177 11.95 10.96 -1.43
N ARG A 178 11.71 10.28 -0.30
CA ARG A 178 11.44 10.91 1.00
C ARG A 178 12.38 10.35 2.05
N ALA A 179 13.04 11.23 2.80
CA ALA A 179 13.90 10.81 3.91
C ALA A 179 13.10 9.95 4.93
N PRO A 180 13.72 8.88 5.49
CA PRO A 180 15.11 8.45 5.31
C PRO A 180 15.36 7.49 4.13
N GLY A 181 14.43 7.33 3.19
CA GLY A 181 14.49 6.33 2.12
C GLY A 181 13.61 5.11 2.40
N SER A 182 13.53 4.20 1.42
CA SER A 182 12.65 3.03 1.46
C SER A 182 13.26 1.88 2.26
N MET A 183 12.46 1.23 3.12
CA MET A 183 12.89 0.00 3.80
C MET A 183 13.22 -1.11 2.79
N VAL A 184 12.41 -1.27 1.75
CA VAL A 184 12.61 -2.32 0.73
C VAL A 184 13.92 -2.10 -0.03
N SER A 185 14.19 -0.87 -0.46
CA SER A 185 15.45 -0.50 -1.12
C SER A 185 16.66 -0.65 -0.18
N HIS A 186 16.50 -0.32 1.11
CA HIS A 186 17.54 -0.54 2.11
C HIS A 186 17.87 -2.04 2.29
N VAL A 187 16.84 -2.90 2.34
CA VAL A 187 17.01 -4.34 2.47
C VAL A 187 17.72 -4.93 1.24
N ALA A 188 17.38 -4.48 0.02
CA ALA A 188 18.07 -4.92 -1.19
C ALA A 188 19.58 -4.63 -1.13
N LYS A 189 19.96 -3.43 -0.68
CA LYS A 189 21.38 -3.05 -0.48
C LYS A 189 22.06 -3.95 0.55
N ALA A 190 21.40 -4.24 1.66
CA ALA A 190 21.93 -5.14 2.69
C ALA A 190 22.13 -6.57 2.16
N ILE A 191 21.18 -7.10 1.36
CA ILE A 191 21.33 -8.41 0.72
C ILE A 191 22.52 -8.40 -0.24
N ARG A 192 22.68 -7.33 -1.05
CA ARG A 192 23.79 -7.21 -2.00
C ARG A 192 25.15 -7.25 -1.31
N GLU A 193 25.28 -6.64 -0.14
CA GLU A 193 26.51 -6.65 0.68
C GLU A 193 26.87 -8.04 1.24
N GLU A 194 25.90 -8.97 1.32
CA GLU A 194 26.08 -10.33 1.82
C GLU A 194 26.31 -11.38 0.72
N LEU A 195 26.24 -10.99 -0.55
CA LEU A 195 26.41 -11.91 -1.67
C LEU A 195 27.83 -12.47 -1.72
N ASP A 196 27.90 -13.78 -1.91
CA ASP A 196 29.15 -14.52 -2.14
C ASP A 196 29.26 -14.84 -3.63
N ASP A 197 30.26 -14.28 -4.30
CA ASP A 197 30.55 -14.52 -5.72
C ASP A 197 30.83 -15.99 -6.04
N GLY A 198 31.20 -16.81 -5.05
CA GLY A 198 31.38 -18.27 -5.20
C GLY A 198 30.13 -19.10 -4.93
N ASN A 199 29.04 -18.50 -4.44
CA ASN A 199 27.79 -19.15 -4.05
C ASN A 199 26.62 -18.16 -4.10
N ILE A 200 26.28 -17.70 -5.31
CA ILE A 200 25.35 -16.58 -5.52
C ILE A 200 23.95 -16.95 -5.05
N MET A 201 23.43 -18.10 -5.47
CA MET A 201 22.08 -18.55 -5.15
C MET A 201 21.93 -18.86 -3.65
N GLY A 202 22.91 -19.57 -3.08
CA GLY A 202 22.88 -19.94 -1.67
C GLY A 202 23.08 -18.75 -0.73
N SER A 203 23.96 -17.81 -1.06
CA SER A 203 24.13 -16.59 -0.25
C SER A 203 22.93 -15.66 -0.36
N PHE A 204 22.36 -15.49 -1.56
CA PHE A 204 21.12 -14.72 -1.75
C PHE A 204 19.97 -15.28 -0.91
N LEU A 205 19.68 -16.58 -1.01
CA LEU A 205 18.56 -17.17 -0.24
C LEU A 205 18.75 -17.02 1.27
N LYS A 206 19.97 -17.21 1.77
CA LYS A 206 20.29 -17.05 3.19
C LYS A 206 20.12 -15.60 3.65
N ALA A 207 20.62 -14.64 2.86
CA ALA A 207 20.48 -13.23 3.14
C ALA A 207 19.00 -12.79 3.10
N ALA A 208 18.25 -13.22 2.09
CA ALA A 208 16.81 -12.95 1.98
C ALA A 208 16.02 -13.54 3.15
N GLU A 209 16.27 -14.79 3.53
CA GLU A 209 15.65 -15.43 4.70
C GLU A 209 15.90 -14.64 5.99
N ARG A 210 17.14 -14.22 6.20
CA ARG A 210 17.54 -13.42 7.36
C ARG A 210 16.81 -12.07 7.37
N GLN A 211 16.86 -11.35 6.26
CA GLN A 211 16.22 -10.04 6.12
C GLN A 211 14.69 -10.11 6.22
N ILE A 212 14.07 -11.23 5.86
CA ILE A 212 12.63 -11.44 6.07
C ILE A 212 12.35 -11.71 7.56
N LYS A 213 12.99 -12.73 8.15
CA LYS A 213 12.66 -13.22 9.50
C LYS A 213 13.10 -12.27 10.62
N GLU A 214 14.17 -11.52 10.45
CA GLU A 214 14.66 -10.56 11.44
C GLU A 214 13.94 -9.21 11.37
N ASN A 215 13.20 -8.95 10.29
CA ASN A 215 12.47 -7.70 10.10
C ASN A 215 11.35 -7.54 11.14
N VAL A 216 11.20 -6.33 11.67
CA VAL A 216 10.18 -6.01 12.68
C VAL A 216 8.75 -6.32 12.22
N TYR A 217 8.42 -6.09 10.94
CA TYR A 217 7.07 -6.37 10.42
C TYR A 217 6.76 -7.86 10.39
N TYR A 218 7.73 -8.69 9.96
CA TYR A 218 7.60 -10.14 10.03
C TYR A 218 7.38 -10.58 11.48
N ARG A 219 8.18 -10.07 12.41
CA ARG A 219 8.07 -10.44 13.83
C ARG A 219 6.75 -10.00 14.47
N LEU A 220 6.26 -8.81 14.13
CA LEU A 220 4.95 -8.31 14.59
C LEU A 220 3.79 -9.15 14.02
N GLY A 221 3.83 -9.46 12.72
CA GLY A 221 2.84 -10.31 12.06
C GLY A 221 2.86 -11.76 12.56
N GLU A 222 4.06 -12.33 12.71
CA GLU A 222 4.28 -13.69 13.23
C GLU A 222 3.71 -13.86 14.64
N ALA A 223 3.94 -12.89 15.51
CA ALA A 223 3.46 -12.89 16.89
C ALA A 223 1.97 -12.48 17.01
N GLY A 224 1.31 -12.18 15.89
CA GLY A 224 -0.11 -11.82 15.84
C GLY A 224 -0.42 -10.48 16.52
N LEU A 225 0.52 -9.52 16.52
CA LEU A 225 0.32 -8.23 17.19
C LEU A 225 -0.47 -7.24 16.35
N CYS A 226 -0.39 -7.35 15.02
CA CYS A 226 -1.10 -6.47 14.09
C CYS A 226 -0.98 -6.99 12.65
N LYS A 227 -1.92 -6.57 11.79
CA LYS A 227 -1.79 -6.68 10.33
C LYS A 227 -1.19 -5.39 9.76
N PHE A 228 -0.57 -5.50 8.59
CA PHE A 228 0.06 -4.37 7.90
C PHE A 228 -0.34 -4.31 6.44
N GLY A 229 -0.31 -3.11 5.91
CA GLY A 229 -0.52 -2.78 4.52
C GLY A 229 0.39 -1.66 4.06
N ASN A 230 0.48 -1.48 2.74
CA ASN A 230 1.40 -0.56 2.10
C ASN A 230 0.63 0.57 1.41
N ASP A 231 1.10 1.80 1.47
CA ASP A 231 0.54 2.93 0.74
C ASP A 231 1.51 3.37 -0.36
N TYR A 232 1.89 2.40 -1.19
CA TYR A 232 2.77 2.52 -2.35
C TYR A 232 2.50 1.34 -3.29
N ALA A 233 2.55 1.54 -4.60
CA ALA A 233 2.22 0.49 -5.56
C ALA A 233 3.38 -0.50 -5.81
N LEU A 234 4.61 -0.17 -5.42
CA LEU A 234 5.81 -0.95 -5.73
C LEU A 234 6.37 -1.68 -4.49
N GLY A 235 7.20 -2.70 -4.72
CA GLY A 235 7.86 -3.51 -3.68
C GLY A 235 6.96 -4.54 -3.00
N LEU A 236 5.76 -4.76 -3.53
CA LEU A 236 4.70 -5.50 -2.85
C LEU A 236 4.99 -6.98 -2.63
N ARG A 237 5.73 -7.65 -3.53
CA ARG A 237 6.12 -9.06 -3.33
C ARG A 237 6.99 -9.22 -2.08
N TRP A 238 7.99 -8.37 -1.91
CA TRP A 238 8.83 -8.38 -0.72
C TRP A 238 8.00 -8.12 0.55
N LEU A 239 7.13 -7.12 0.53
CA LEU A 239 6.26 -6.81 1.66
C LEU A 239 5.26 -7.93 1.98
N ARG A 240 4.75 -8.65 0.97
CA ARG A 240 3.92 -9.85 1.15
C ARG A 240 4.68 -10.91 1.94
N HIS A 241 5.96 -11.14 1.63
CA HIS A 241 6.82 -12.06 2.39
C HIS A 241 6.95 -11.67 3.86
N LEU A 242 6.99 -10.37 4.16
CA LEU A 242 6.97 -9.84 5.54
C LEU A 242 5.60 -9.99 6.23
N GLY A 243 4.55 -10.41 5.53
CA GLY A 243 3.20 -10.56 6.05
C GLY A 243 2.29 -9.35 5.86
N PHE A 244 2.61 -8.44 4.94
CA PHE A 244 1.66 -7.40 4.54
C PHE A 244 0.45 -8.06 3.86
N VAL A 245 -0.74 -7.60 4.19
CA VAL A 245 -2.03 -8.16 3.73
C VAL A 245 -2.91 -7.15 3.01
N GLN A 246 -2.44 -5.91 2.87
CA GLN A 246 -3.20 -4.83 2.25
C GLN A 246 -2.27 -3.91 1.46
N VAL A 247 -2.79 -3.30 0.40
CA VAL A 247 -2.13 -2.18 -0.27
C VAL A 247 -3.15 -1.11 -0.62
N SER A 248 -2.79 0.15 -0.44
CA SER A 248 -3.58 1.33 -0.74
C SER A 248 -2.96 2.08 -1.89
N THR A 249 -3.79 2.44 -2.86
CA THR A 249 -3.46 3.39 -3.93
C THR A 249 -4.40 4.60 -3.89
N ASN A 250 -3.97 5.66 -4.52
CA ASN A 250 -4.78 6.80 -4.92
C ASN A 250 -4.15 7.38 -6.21
N PRO A 251 -4.79 8.34 -6.90
CA PRO A 251 -4.25 8.89 -8.15
C PRO A 251 -2.82 9.44 -8.05
N VAL A 252 -2.43 10.01 -6.89
CA VAL A 252 -1.04 10.45 -6.64
C VAL A 252 -0.10 9.27 -6.67
N LEU A 253 -0.45 8.18 -5.98
CA LEU A 253 0.37 6.98 -5.87
C LEU A 253 0.41 6.19 -7.17
N ALA A 254 -0.70 6.17 -7.92
CA ALA A 254 -0.73 5.65 -9.28
C ALA A 254 0.25 6.41 -10.17
N ALA A 255 0.20 7.75 -10.17
CA ALA A 255 1.14 8.57 -10.93
C ALA A 255 2.61 8.34 -10.52
N ILE A 256 2.89 8.24 -9.22
CA ILE A 256 4.24 7.94 -8.71
C ILE A 256 4.71 6.54 -9.16
N ALA A 257 3.81 5.56 -9.26
CA ALA A 257 4.16 4.23 -9.75
C ALA A 257 4.71 4.30 -11.20
N TYR A 258 4.13 5.14 -12.06
CA TYR A 258 4.62 5.39 -13.41
C TYR A 258 5.94 6.17 -13.46
N ASP A 259 6.27 6.93 -12.41
CA ASP A 259 7.53 7.67 -12.33
C ASP A 259 8.69 6.74 -11.91
N ASP A 260 8.47 5.92 -10.88
CA ASP A 260 9.45 4.94 -10.42
C ASP A 260 9.57 3.73 -11.38
N GLU A 261 8.46 3.29 -12.01
CA GLU A 261 8.41 2.19 -12.99
C GLU A 261 7.89 2.66 -14.36
N PRO A 262 8.74 3.32 -15.18
CA PRO A 262 8.33 3.85 -16.48
C PRO A 262 7.82 2.79 -17.47
N THR A 263 8.16 1.51 -17.28
CA THR A 263 7.68 0.44 -18.18
C THR A 263 6.17 0.24 -18.10
N LEU A 264 5.50 0.74 -17.04
CA LEU A 264 4.03 0.80 -16.98
C LEU A 264 3.41 1.58 -18.14
N TRP A 265 4.14 2.51 -18.77
CA TRP A 265 3.70 3.18 -19.99
C TRP A 265 3.76 2.25 -21.20
N ASP A 266 4.91 1.62 -21.43
CA ASP A 266 5.18 0.70 -22.55
C ASP A 266 6.27 -0.30 -22.14
N GLY A 267 6.00 -1.60 -22.31
CA GLY A 267 6.96 -2.66 -22.08
C GLY A 267 6.96 -3.24 -20.68
N TYR A 268 5.89 -3.07 -19.90
CA TYR A 268 5.76 -3.65 -18.55
C TYR A 268 5.81 -5.18 -18.60
N LYS A 269 6.60 -5.76 -17.69
CA LYS A 269 6.81 -7.22 -17.58
C LYS A 269 6.76 -7.73 -16.15
N GLY A 270 6.39 -6.87 -15.19
CA GLY A 270 6.56 -7.16 -13.77
C GLY A 270 5.69 -8.31 -13.25
N GLU A 271 4.39 -8.27 -13.54
CA GLU A 271 3.42 -9.28 -13.10
C GLU A 271 2.69 -9.95 -14.27
N SER A 272 2.36 -11.23 -14.09
CA SER A 272 1.74 -12.05 -15.13
C SER A 272 0.38 -11.50 -15.56
N LEU A 273 0.15 -11.47 -16.88
CA LEU A 273 -1.11 -11.03 -17.52
C LEU A 273 -1.47 -9.55 -17.29
N CYS A 274 -0.59 -8.77 -16.67
CA CYS A 274 -0.81 -7.34 -16.44
C CYS A 274 -0.33 -6.55 -17.67
N PRO A 275 -1.23 -5.84 -18.40
CA PRO A 275 -0.83 -5.03 -19.55
C PRO A 275 -0.13 -3.75 -19.10
N ASP A 276 0.75 -3.21 -19.95
CA ASP A 276 1.15 -1.80 -19.88
C ASP A 276 0.02 -0.88 -20.39
N PHE A 277 0.17 0.43 -20.16
CA PHE A 277 -0.83 1.42 -20.52
C PHE A 277 -1.09 1.49 -22.02
N LYS A 278 -0.04 1.45 -22.84
CA LYS A 278 -0.14 1.43 -24.31
C LYS A 278 -0.96 0.25 -24.81
N THR A 279 -0.76 -0.93 -24.25
CA THR A 279 -1.50 -2.15 -24.60
C THR A 279 -2.95 -2.06 -24.13
N ALA A 280 -3.17 -1.59 -22.90
CA ALA A 280 -4.51 -1.46 -22.34
C ALA A 280 -5.37 -0.45 -23.14
N ILE A 281 -4.85 0.74 -23.41
CA ILE A 281 -5.64 1.81 -24.06
C ILE A 281 -5.98 1.49 -25.52
N LYS A 282 -5.18 0.67 -26.21
CA LYS A 282 -5.49 0.17 -27.55
C LYS A 282 -6.72 -0.73 -27.60
N GLY A 283 -7.13 -1.31 -26.47
CA GLY A 283 -8.40 -2.03 -26.33
C GLY A 283 -9.63 -1.13 -26.36
N HIS A 284 -9.46 0.19 -26.32
CA HIS A 284 -10.51 1.20 -26.20
C HIS A 284 -10.48 2.21 -27.36
N PRO A 285 -10.77 1.79 -28.59
CA PRO A 285 -10.71 2.66 -29.76
C PRO A 285 -11.60 3.91 -29.62
N GLU A 286 -12.72 3.81 -28.91
CA GLU A 286 -13.62 4.93 -28.62
C GLU A 286 -12.94 6.08 -27.87
N LEU A 287 -11.98 5.77 -26.98
CA LEU A 287 -11.25 6.78 -26.21
C LEU A 287 -10.15 7.45 -27.04
N LEU A 288 -9.67 6.78 -28.09
CA LEU A 288 -8.60 7.26 -28.96
C LEU A 288 -9.08 8.29 -29.99
N GLU A 289 -10.37 8.29 -30.34
CA GLU A 289 -10.94 9.23 -31.32
C GLU A 289 -10.88 10.69 -30.84
N ASN A 290 -11.17 10.92 -29.55
CA ASN A 290 -11.08 12.25 -28.94
C ASN A 290 -10.56 12.17 -27.49
N PRO A 291 -9.24 12.02 -27.29
CA PRO A 291 -8.65 11.81 -25.98
C PRO A 291 -8.92 12.93 -24.97
N GLU A 292 -9.14 14.17 -25.42
CA GLU A 292 -9.45 15.31 -24.54
C GLU A 292 -10.86 15.22 -23.95
N ALA A 293 -11.84 14.74 -24.74
CA ALA A 293 -13.21 14.58 -24.28
C ALA A 293 -13.38 13.38 -23.32
N HIS A 294 -12.44 12.43 -23.37
CA HIS A 294 -12.45 11.18 -22.60
C HIS A 294 -11.35 11.10 -21.54
N GLY A 295 -10.87 12.25 -21.06
CA GLY A 295 -9.71 12.28 -20.18
C GLY A 295 -9.93 11.51 -18.87
N ASP A 296 -11.14 11.50 -18.32
CA ASP A 296 -11.44 10.79 -17.07
C ASP A 296 -11.47 9.27 -17.28
N GLU A 297 -12.04 8.78 -18.39
CA GLU A 297 -12.02 7.37 -18.77
C GLU A 297 -10.59 6.90 -19.09
N ILE A 298 -9.79 7.73 -19.75
CA ILE A 298 -8.37 7.46 -20.01
C ILE A 298 -7.57 7.38 -18.70
N ALA A 299 -7.84 8.29 -17.75
CA ALA A 299 -7.23 8.25 -16.43
C ALA A 299 -7.65 7.01 -15.62
N ALA A 300 -8.89 6.54 -15.79
CA ALA A 300 -9.36 5.30 -15.20
C ALA A 300 -8.59 4.09 -15.73
N VAL A 301 -8.36 3.99 -17.05
CA VAL A 301 -7.51 2.93 -17.65
C VAL A 301 -6.08 2.99 -17.09
N GLY A 302 -5.50 4.19 -16.99
CA GLY A 302 -4.16 4.36 -16.38
C GLY A 302 -4.12 3.95 -14.91
N THR A 303 -5.20 4.23 -14.18
CA THR A 303 -5.32 3.81 -12.79
C THR A 303 -5.42 2.28 -12.70
N GLU A 304 -6.24 1.63 -13.52
CA GLU A 304 -6.38 0.16 -13.58
C GLU A 304 -5.04 -0.53 -13.86
N VAL A 305 -4.28 -0.05 -14.84
CA VAL A 305 -2.94 -0.57 -15.19
C VAL A 305 -1.98 -0.52 -14.01
N SER A 306 -2.02 0.55 -13.20
CA SER A 306 -1.19 0.65 -12.00
C SER A 306 -1.61 -0.33 -10.87
N ILE A 307 -2.77 -0.96 -10.97
CA ILE A 307 -3.40 -1.76 -9.90
C ILE A 307 -3.53 -3.25 -10.22
N TRP A 308 -3.61 -3.65 -11.47
CA TRP A 308 -3.58 -5.07 -11.85
C TRP A 308 -2.38 -5.84 -11.28
N PRO A 309 -1.15 -5.29 -11.27
CA PRO A 309 -0.03 -5.93 -10.60
C PRO A 309 -0.29 -6.17 -9.11
N ASN A 310 -0.89 -5.19 -8.43
CA ASN A 310 -1.19 -5.28 -7.00
C ASN A 310 -2.22 -6.37 -6.71
N LEU A 311 -3.25 -6.50 -7.57
CA LEU A 311 -4.22 -7.60 -7.47
C LEU A 311 -3.52 -8.95 -7.60
N ALA A 312 -2.67 -9.13 -8.61
CA ALA A 312 -1.95 -10.37 -8.86
C ALA A 312 -1.03 -10.75 -7.69
N VAL A 313 -0.24 -9.80 -7.17
CA VAL A 313 0.66 -10.03 -6.03
C VAL A 313 -0.10 -10.51 -4.80
N PHE A 314 -1.24 -9.92 -4.49
CA PHE A 314 -1.99 -10.26 -3.27
C PHE A 314 -3.04 -11.36 -3.48
N ARG A 315 -3.30 -11.78 -4.73
CA ARG A 315 -4.31 -12.79 -5.06
C ARG A 315 -4.13 -14.12 -4.31
N PRO A 316 -2.91 -14.69 -4.18
CA PRO A 316 -2.74 -15.98 -3.51
C PRO A 316 -3.18 -15.95 -2.05
N ILE A 317 -2.81 -14.91 -1.30
CA ILE A 317 -3.22 -14.78 0.10
C ILE A 317 -4.69 -14.37 0.24
N ALA A 318 -5.27 -13.69 -0.75
CA ALA A 318 -6.70 -13.42 -0.78
C ALA A 318 -7.52 -14.71 -0.92
N ILE A 319 -7.12 -15.61 -1.82
CA ILE A 319 -7.75 -16.93 -1.93
C ILE A 319 -7.53 -17.76 -0.66
N ALA A 320 -6.27 -17.88 -0.21
CA ALA A 320 -5.93 -18.72 0.94
C ALA A 320 -6.67 -18.29 2.21
N SER A 321 -6.80 -16.99 2.43
CA SER A 321 -7.51 -16.43 3.60
C SER A 321 -9.02 -16.40 3.45
N GLY A 322 -9.58 -16.59 2.24
CA GLY A 322 -11.00 -16.42 1.99
C GLY A 322 -11.44 -14.96 1.98
N MET A 323 -10.66 -14.09 1.33
CA MET A 323 -10.86 -12.63 1.22
C MET A 323 -10.69 -11.87 2.54
N TYR A 324 -10.01 -12.47 3.52
CA TYR A 324 -9.67 -11.78 4.77
C TYR A 324 -8.37 -10.98 4.67
N HIS A 325 -7.44 -11.42 3.84
CA HIS A 325 -6.15 -10.78 3.56
C HIS A 325 -6.01 -10.55 2.05
N GLY A 326 -4.97 -9.82 1.65
CA GLY A 326 -4.65 -9.57 0.25
C GLY A 326 -5.55 -8.54 -0.44
N MET A 327 -6.03 -7.54 0.30
CA MET A 327 -6.95 -6.54 -0.24
C MET A 327 -6.21 -5.35 -0.85
N VAL A 328 -6.72 -4.90 -2.00
CA VAL A 328 -6.18 -3.75 -2.73
C VAL A 328 -7.18 -2.60 -2.67
N SER A 329 -6.82 -1.53 -1.96
CA SER A 329 -7.65 -0.33 -1.83
C SER A 329 -7.45 0.61 -3.00
N LEU A 330 -8.53 0.86 -3.75
CA LEU A 330 -8.55 1.75 -4.91
C LEU A 330 -9.43 2.97 -4.67
N GLN A 331 -8.85 4.16 -4.76
CA GLN A 331 -9.58 5.42 -4.63
C GLN A 331 -10.52 5.67 -5.80
N LEU A 332 -11.81 5.87 -5.52
CA LEU A 332 -12.77 6.37 -6.50
C LEU A 332 -12.48 7.81 -6.87
N ASN A 333 -12.96 8.25 -8.04
CA ASN A 333 -12.70 9.59 -8.54
C ASN A 333 -13.10 10.68 -7.51
N PRO A 334 -12.13 11.47 -6.99
CA PRO A 334 -12.40 12.43 -5.93
C PRO A 334 -13.33 13.58 -6.36
N LYS A 335 -13.50 13.81 -7.66
CA LYS A 335 -14.32 14.89 -8.21
C LYS A 335 -15.83 14.63 -8.17
N ILE A 336 -16.22 13.37 -7.98
CA ILE A 336 -17.62 12.93 -7.91
C ILE A 336 -17.97 12.34 -6.53
N ALA A 337 -17.11 12.57 -5.53
CA ALA A 337 -17.22 11.96 -4.20
C ALA A 337 -18.47 12.39 -3.40
N ASP A 338 -19.14 13.46 -3.81
CA ASP A 338 -20.42 13.92 -3.28
C ASP A 338 -21.65 13.36 -4.03
N SER A 339 -21.43 12.69 -5.16
CA SER A 339 -22.47 12.02 -5.95
C SER A 339 -22.50 10.51 -5.66
N PHE A 340 -23.56 10.06 -4.99
CA PHE A 340 -23.81 8.63 -4.75
C PHE A 340 -23.91 7.83 -6.06
N GLU A 341 -24.72 8.32 -7.01
CA GLU A 341 -25.02 7.59 -8.26
C GLU A 341 -23.79 7.47 -9.17
N ASP A 342 -23.04 8.55 -9.35
CA ASP A 342 -21.86 8.53 -10.23
C ASP A 342 -20.73 7.72 -9.60
N SER A 343 -20.50 7.86 -8.29
CA SER A 343 -19.51 7.05 -7.57
C SER A 343 -19.85 5.56 -7.58
N LEU A 344 -21.14 5.20 -7.46
CA LEU A 344 -21.58 3.82 -7.55
C LEU A 344 -21.37 3.25 -8.95
N ARG A 345 -21.69 4.02 -10.00
CA ARG A 345 -21.48 3.60 -11.40
C ARG A 345 -20.00 3.33 -11.68
N ASP A 346 -19.13 4.24 -11.25
CA ASP A 346 -17.68 4.11 -11.40
C ASP A 346 -17.14 2.86 -10.69
N ALA A 347 -17.54 2.67 -9.42
CA ALA A 347 -17.17 1.49 -8.64
C ALA A 347 -17.59 0.17 -9.31
N LEU A 348 -18.83 0.10 -9.83
CA LEU A 348 -19.34 -1.10 -10.48
C LEU A 348 -18.62 -1.41 -11.79
N LYS A 349 -18.25 -0.38 -12.58
CA LYS A 349 -17.47 -0.56 -13.81
C LYS A 349 -16.11 -1.17 -13.48
N ILE A 350 -15.34 -0.51 -12.60
CA ILE A 350 -13.99 -0.95 -12.24
C ILE A 350 -14.00 -2.36 -11.63
N TYR A 351 -15.01 -2.67 -10.80
CA TYR A 351 -15.15 -4.01 -10.22
C TYR A 351 -15.39 -5.07 -11.30
N GLY A 352 -16.16 -4.76 -12.33
CA GLY A 352 -16.36 -5.63 -13.50
C GLY A 352 -15.07 -5.87 -14.29
N ASP A 353 -14.30 -4.82 -14.54
CA ASP A 353 -13.02 -4.89 -15.26
C ASP A 353 -11.99 -5.74 -14.47
N ALA A 354 -11.90 -5.52 -13.15
CA ALA A 354 -11.08 -6.32 -12.25
C ALA A 354 -11.50 -7.80 -12.23
N GLN A 355 -12.81 -8.05 -12.26
CA GLN A 355 -13.35 -9.41 -12.26
C GLN A 355 -12.96 -10.16 -13.54
N GLU A 356 -12.99 -9.50 -14.70
CA GLU A 356 -12.58 -10.13 -15.96
C GLU A 356 -11.06 -10.40 -16.00
N PHE A 357 -10.25 -9.46 -15.52
CA PHE A 357 -8.82 -9.70 -15.32
C PHE A 357 -8.56 -10.92 -14.43
N LEU A 358 -9.17 -10.97 -13.24
CA LEU A 358 -8.94 -12.05 -12.29
C LEU A 358 -9.53 -13.38 -12.74
N LYS A 359 -10.62 -13.40 -13.52
CA LYS A 359 -11.10 -14.65 -14.15
C LYS A 359 -10.03 -15.27 -15.03
N ARG A 360 -9.31 -14.45 -15.81
CA ARG A 360 -8.21 -14.93 -16.66
C ARG A 360 -7.03 -15.38 -15.82
N TYR A 361 -6.65 -14.59 -14.82
CA TYR A 361 -5.54 -14.91 -13.92
C TYR A 361 -5.79 -16.21 -13.12
N ASP A 362 -6.97 -16.36 -12.53
CA ASP A 362 -7.35 -17.52 -11.71
C ASP A 362 -7.47 -18.82 -12.52
N ARG A 363 -7.62 -18.77 -13.86
CA ARG A 363 -7.56 -19.97 -14.70
C ARG A 363 -6.21 -20.67 -14.58
N TYR A 364 -5.15 -19.90 -14.39
CA TYR A 364 -3.79 -20.39 -14.25
C TYR A 364 -3.41 -20.53 -12.78
N LEU A 365 -3.58 -19.49 -11.96
CA LEU A 365 -3.23 -19.56 -10.53
C LEU A 365 -3.90 -20.76 -9.85
N LEU A 366 -5.19 -20.98 -10.14
CA LEU A 366 -5.99 -22.02 -9.49
C LEU A 366 -6.15 -23.29 -10.34
N TRP A 367 -5.32 -23.50 -11.37
CA TRP A 367 -5.42 -24.68 -12.21
C TRP A 367 -5.28 -25.98 -11.39
N GLY A 368 -6.11 -26.98 -11.65
CA GLY A 368 -6.06 -28.28 -10.95
C GLY A 368 -6.59 -28.30 -9.50
N TYR A 369 -6.89 -27.15 -8.88
CA TYR A 369 -7.57 -27.08 -7.57
C TYR A 369 -9.10 -27.13 -7.69
N SER A 370 -9.78 -27.39 -6.58
CA SER A 370 -11.23 -27.58 -6.56
C SER A 370 -12.04 -26.40 -7.13
N GLU A 371 -13.13 -26.73 -7.81
CA GLU A 371 -14.06 -25.75 -8.41
C GLU A 371 -14.99 -25.07 -7.37
N SER A 372 -14.86 -25.42 -6.09
CA SER A 372 -15.66 -24.85 -5.00
C SER A 372 -15.28 -23.42 -4.61
N ILE A 373 -14.22 -22.88 -5.23
CA ILE A 373 -13.69 -21.53 -5.02
C ILE A 373 -14.23 -20.58 -6.08
N GLU A 374 -14.73 -19.43 -5.65
CA GLU A 374 -15.23 -18.37 -6.54
C GLU A 374 -14.08 -17.71 -7.33
N ARG A 375 -13.86 -18.17 -8.57
CA ARG A 375 -12.85 -17.62 -9.46
C ARG A 375 -13.26 -16.26 -9.99
N GLY A 376 -12.29 -15.37 -10.09
CA GLY A 376 -12.46 -14.02 -10.61
C GLY A 376 -13.00 -13.00 -9.64
N ARG A 377 -13.42 -13.37 -8.42
CA ARG A 377 -13.88 -12.39 -7.43
C ARG A 377 -12.77 -11.37 -7.11
N PRO A 378 -12.98 -10.07 -7.35
CA PRO A 378 -11.99 -9.04 -7.02
C PRO A 378 -11.60 -8.98 -5.54
N ASN A 379 -10.30 -8.97 -5.27
CA ASN A 379 -9.70 -8.60 -3.99
C ASN A 379 -9.50 -7.08 -3.89
N ILE A 380 -10.53 -6.33 -4.29
CA ILE A 380 -10.56 -4.86 -4.26
C ILE A 380 -11.43 -4.40 -3.10
N VAL A 381 -11.02 -3.28 -2.50
CA VAL A 381 -11.89 -2.43 -1.68
C VAL A 381 -11.88 -1.01 -2.23
N PHE A 382 -13.04 -0.38 -2.38
CA PHE A 382 -13.12 0.98 -2.91
C PHE A 382 -12.89 2.01 -1.81
N LYS A 383 -11.95 2.93 -2.03
CA LYS A 383 -11.77 4.04 -1.09
C LYS A 383 -12.85 5.08 -1.32
N VAL A 384 -13.75 5.18 -0.35
CA VAL A 384 -14.89 6.10 -0.36
C VAL A 384 -14.54 7.29 0.53
N SER A 385 -14.52 8.49 -0.04
CA SER A 385 -14.16 9.72 0.69
C SER A 385 -15.26 10.13 1.66
N GLY A 386 -14.96 10.18 2.95
CA GLY A 386 -15.83 10.67 4.03
C GLY A 386 -15.99 12.19 4.07
N SER A 387 -16.06 12.84 2.91
CA SER A 387 -16.16 14.30 2.76
C SER A 387 -17.60 14.80 2.67
N SER A 388 -18.58 13.91 2.52
CA SER A 388 -19.99 14.26 2.41
C SER A 388 -20.90 13.15 2.97
N PRO A 389 -22.19 13.44 3.23
CA PRO A 389 -23.16 12.41 3.61
C PRO A 389 -23.31 11.28 2.58
N ALA A 390 -23.03 11.51 1.29
CA ALA A 390 -23.15 10.51 0.23
C ALA A 390 -22.24 9.29 0.49
N ALA A 391 -21.13 9.49 1.20
CA ALA A 391 -20.23 8.41 1.62
C ALA A 391 -20.94 7.32 2.43
N ILE A 392 -21.93 7.69 3.26
CA ILE A 392 -22.68 6.75 4.10
C ILE A 392 -23.49 5.80 3.23
N ASP A 393 -24.24 6.35 2.26
CA ASP A 393 -25.13 5.57 1.40
C ASP A 393 -24.33 4.72 0.42
N LEU A 394 -23.24 5.27 -0.14
CA LEU A 394 -22.33 4.54 -1.02
C LEU A 394 -21.67 3.36 -0.28
N THR A 395 -21.19 3.59 0.94
CA THR A 395 -20.60 2.55 1.79
C THR A 395 -21.60 1.42 2.03
N ARG A 396 -22.81 1.76 2.51
CA ARG A 396 -23.87 0.77 2.75
C ARG A 396 -24.17 -0.04 1.48
N LYS A 397 -24.28 0.64 0.34
CA LYS A 397 -24.68 0.01 -0.92
C LYS A 397 -23.61 -0.94 -1.47
N LEU A 398 -22.33 -0.55 -1.46
CA LEU A 398 -21.26 -1.42 -1.94
C LEU A 398 -21.10 -2.65 -1.03
N GLU A 399 -21.12 -2.44 0.28
CA GLU A 399 -21.02 -3.53 1.26
C GLU A 399 -22.18 -4.53 1.13
N SER A 400 -23.40 -4.08 0.80
CA SER A 400 -24.55 -4.98 0.58
C SER A 400 -24.49 -5.82 -0.69
N LEU A 401 -23.54 -5.50 -1.59
CA LEU A 401 -23.19 -6.30 -2.76
C LEU A 401 -22.00 -7.24 -2.49
N GLY A 402 -21.42 -7.22 -1.28
CA GLY A 402 -20.17 -7.92 -0.97
C GLY A 402 -18.92 -7.28 -1.57
N ILE A 403 -19.05 -6.04 -2.06
CA ILE A 403 -17.95 -5.21 -2.56
C ILE A 403 -17.42 -4.39 -1.39
N GLY A 404 -16.17 -4.63 -1.01
CA GLY A 404 -15.61 -4.00 0.17
C GLY A 404 -15.30 -2.52 -0.01
N THR A 405 -15.31 -1.79 1.09
CA THR A 405 -14.97 -0.35 1.12
C THR A 405 -13.82 -0.06 2.07
N ASN A 406 -13.01 0.92 1.70
CA ASN A 406 -12.02 1.52 2.58
C ASN A 406 -12.38 3.00 2.76
N ASN A 407 -13.20 3.32 3.76
CA ASN A 407 -13.56 4.71 3.99
C ASN A 407 -12.30 5.51 4.33
N THR A 408 -12.12 6.66 3.69
CA THR A 408 -10.90 7.48 3.76
C THR A 408 -11.27 8.95 3.77
N VAL A 409 -10.31 9.86 3.93
CA VAL A 409 -10.62 11.29 4.17
C VAL A 409 -11.51 11.41 5.42
N THR A 410 -11.25 10.53 6.39
CA THR A 410 -11.87 10.53 7.71
C THR A 410 -10.79 10.89 8.73
N PHE A 411 -11.13 11.81 9.61
CA PHE A 411 -10.18 12.44 10.53
C PHE A 411 -10.68 12.43 11.97
N THR A 412 -11.94 12.08 12.18
CA THR A 412 -12.66 12.31 13.43
C THR A 412 -13.38 11.04 13.89
N VAL A 413 -13.56 10.91 15.20
CA VAL A 413 -14.28 9.77 15.80
C VAL A 413 -15.71 9.69 15.27
N SER A 414 -16.41 10.83 15.14
CA SER A 414 -17.79 10.84 14.65
C SER A 414 -17.91 10.42 13.18
N GLN A 415 -16.97 10.79 12.31
CA GLN A 415 -16.91 10.32 10.92
C GLN A 415 -16.76 8.80 10.86
N GLU A 416 -15.72 8.28 11.50
CA GLU A 416 -15.34 6.87 11.45
C GLU A 416 -16.43 5.98 12.05
N VAL A 417 -16.98 6.36 13.21
CA VAL A 417 -18.07 5.62 13.86
C VAL A 417 -19.31 5.60 12.98
N ARG A 418 -19.65 6.71 12.31
CA ARG A 418 -20.82 6.75 11.41
C ARG A 418 -20.65 5.82 10.21
N LEU A 419 -19.45 5.74 9.65
CA LEU A 419 -19.14 4.94 8.46
C LEU A 419 -18.98 3.45 8.81
N ILE A 420 -18.39 3.09 9.95
CA ILE A 420 -18.40 1.71 10.46
C ILE A 420 -19.83 1.20 10.64
N LEU A 421 -20.74 2.01 11.19
CA LEU A 421 -22.15 1.64 11.29
C LEU A 421 -22.80 1.40 9.91
N ALA A 422 -22.41 2.19 8.89
CA ALA A 422 -22.89 1.98 7.52
C ALA A 422 -22.34 0.67 6.91
N LYS A 423 -21.07 0.32 7.20
CA LYS A 423 -20.49 -0.97 6.84
C LYS A 423 -21.24 -2.12 7.48
N MET A 424 -21.48 -2.04 8.80
CA MET A 424 -22.24 -3.05 9.53
C MET A 424 -23.62 -3.30 8.92
N GLU A 425 -24.33 -2.22 8.55
CA GLU A 425 -25.64 -2.30 7.91
C GLU A 425 -25.61 -2.97 6.53
N GLY A 426 -24.71 -2.55 5.64
CA GLY A 426 -24.57 -3.15 4.32
C GLY A 426 -24.12 -4.61 4.38
N ARG A 427 -23.15 -4.92 5.24
CA ARG A 427 -22.63 -6.28 5.45
C ARG A 427 -23.70 -7.21 6.01
N ALA A 428 -24.54 -6.73 6.94
CA ALA A 428 -25.68 -7.49 7.45
C ALA A 428 -26.65 -7.87 6.32
N GLU A 429 -26.89 -6.99 5.35
CA GLU A 429 -27.71 -7.31 4.18
C GLU A 429 -27.04 -8.37 3.28
N ALA A 430 -25.72 -8.28 3.08
CA ALA A 430 -24.97 -9.23 2.26
C ALA A 430 -24.95 -10.65 2.85
N VAL A 431 -24.66 -10.80 4.16
CA VAL A 431 -24.60 -12.12 4.81
C VAL A 431 -25.94 -12.84 4.78
N LYS A 432 -27.05 -12.11 4.95
CA LYS A 432 -28.41 -12.69 4.86
C LYS A 432 -28.76 -13.22 3.47
N LYS A 433 -28.06 -12.76 2.43
CA LYS A 433 -28.16 -13.29 1.06
C LYS A 433 -27.19 -14.44 0.79
N GLY A 434 -26.39 -14.85 1.77
CA GLY A 434 -25.32 -15.83 1.61
C GLY A 434 -24.11 -15.29 0.86
N ILE A 435 -23.99 -13.97 0.69
CA ILE A 435 -22.84 -13.35 0.04
C ILE A 435 -21.66 -13.38 1.01
N ARG A 436 -20.58 -14.07 0.63
CA ARG A 436 -19.33 -14.07 1.41
C ARG A 436 -18.78 -12.66 1.50
N LEU A 437 -18.36 -12.22 2.68
CA LEU A 437 -17.80 -10.89 2.85
C LEU A 437 -16.31 -10.86 2.47
N THR A 438 -15.80 -9.64 2.32
CA THR A 438 -14.37 -9.33 2.22
C THR A 438 -13.98 -8.47 3.42
N THR A 439 -12.69 -8.42 3.77
CA THR A 439 -12.20 -7.47 4.78
C THR A 439 -12.24 -6.04 4.23
N VAL A 440 -12.67 -5.12 5.08
CA VAL A 440 -12.96 -3.72 4.76
C VAL A 440 -12.33 -2.83 5.82
N TYR A 441 -12.15 -1.55 5.49
CA TYR A 441 -11.30 -0.68 6.29
C TYR A 441 -11.98 0.66 6.58
N GLU A 442 -11.68 1.22 7.74
CA GLU A 442 -11.96 2.61 8.10
C GLU A 442 -10.62 3.31 8.32
N THR A 443 -10.21 4.15 7.36
CA THR A 443 -8.89 4.77 7.34
C THR A 443 -8.84 6.04 8.18
N ASN A 444 -8.21 6.00 9.35
CA ASN A 444 -7.91 7.22 10.10
C ASN A 444 -6.73 7.99 9.46
N MET A 445 -6.97 9.21 8.99
CA MET A 445 -5.94 10.10 8.47
C MET A 445 -5.32 11.01 9.55
N GLY A 446 -5.04 10.46 10.73
CA GLY A 446 -4.61 11.18 11.93
C GLY A 446 -3.43 12.13 11.71
N GLY A 447 -2.40 11.72 10.97
CA GLY A 447 -1.25 12.59 10.71
C GLY A 447 -1.59 13.84 9.89
N ARG A 448 -2.65 13.82 9.07
CA ARG A 448 -3.16 15.00 8.36
C ARG A 448 -4.03 15.86 9.28
N PHE A 449 -4.73 15.26 10.23
CA PHE A 449 -5.43 15.99 11.29
C PHE A 449 -4.44 16.74 12.19
N ASP A 450 -3.38 16.08 12.65
CA ASP A 450 -2.27 16.69 13.40
C ASP A 450 -1.64 17.85 12.62
N ASP A 451 -1.42 17.69 11.31
CA ASP A 451 -0.94 18.75 10.43
C ASP A 451 -1.89 19.95 10.43
N HIS A 452 -3.20 19.73 10.29
CA HIS A 452 -4.17 20.82 10.31
C HIS A 452 -4.22 21.55 11.65
N VAL A 453 -4.27 20.81 12.76
CA VAL A 453 -4.28 21.39 14.12
C VAL A 453 -3.01 22.22 14.36
N ARG A 454 -1.84 21.71 13.93
CA ARG A 454 -0.57 22.45 14.00
C ARG A 454 -0.61 23.75 13.21
N GLU A 455 -1.09 23.70 11.97
CA GLU A 455 -1.17 24.88 11.10
C GLU A 455 -2.05 25.97 11.71
N VAL A 456 -3.24 25.62 12.19
CA VAL A 456 -4.14 26.58 12.87
C VAL A 456 -3.46 27.20 14.09
N GLN A 457 -2.79 26.38 14.91
CA GLN A 457 -2.08 26.87 16.08
C GLN A 457 -0.95 27.84 15.71
N ALA A 458 -0.17 27.52 14.69
CA ALA A 458 0.92 28.36 14.21
C ALA A 458 0.39 29.68 13.65
N GLU A 459 -0.70 29.64 12.86
CA GLU A 459 -1.37 30.83 12.33
C GLU A 459 -1.87 31.76 13.44
N LYS A 460 -2.47 31.22 14.51
CA LYS A 460 -2.95 32.01 15.66
C LYS A 460 -1.79 32.64 16.44
N LEU A 461 -0.70 31.91 16.65
CA LEU A 461 0.50 32.45 17.31
C LEU A 461 1.16 33.55 16.49
N LEU A 462 1.31 33.34 15.17
CA LEU A 462 1.87 34.34 14.27
C LEU A 462 0.97 35.57 14.19
N SER A 463 -0.35 35.39 14.09
CA SER A 463 -1.30 36.51 14.07
C SER A 463 -1.20 37.36 15.34
N ARG A 464 -1.14 36.73 16.53
CA ARG A 464 -0.90 37.44 17.80
C ARG A 464 0.43 38.19 17.83
N ALA A 465 1.47 37.68 17.17
CA ALA A 465 2.75 38.39 17.04
C ALA A 465 2.61 39.62 16.12
N LEU A 466 1.93 39.46 14.99
CA LEU A 466 1.69 40.53 14.02
C LEU A 466 0.75 41.62 14.57
N ASP A 467 -0.17 41.29 15.47
CA ASP A 467 -1.07 42.25 16.10
C ASP A 467 -0.35 43.26 17.02
N LYS A 468 0.89 42.98 17.39
CA LYS A 468 1.75 43.93 18.12
C LYS A 468 2.43 44.97 17.23
N ILE A 469 2.23 44.88 15.92
CA ILE A 469 2.82 45.77 14.92
C ILE A 469 1.72 46.66 14.34
N ASP A 470 1.85 47.98 14.47
CA ASP A 470 0.81 48.91 14.02
C ASP A 470 0.77 49.05 12.49
N LYS A 471 1.93 48.96 11.82
CA LYS A 471 2.07 49.26 10.39
C LYS A 471 1.85 48.01 9.52
N PRO A 472 0.89 48.02 8.57
CA PRO A 472 0.64 46.89 7.68
C PRO A 472 1.88 46.43 6.88
N ASP A 473 2.65 47.38 6.33
CA ASP A 473 3.86 47.07 5.55
C ASP A 473 4.98 46.42 6.40
N GLU A 474 4.95 46.65 7.72
CA GLU A 474 5.89 46.04 8.65
C GLU A 474 5.47 44.62 8.99
N LYS A 475 4.16 44.35 9.14
CA LYS A 475 3.62 42.99 9.27
C LYS A 475 4.06 42.11 8.11
N VAL A 476 3.90 42.60 6.87
CA VAL A 476 4.32 41.87 5.66
C VAL A 476 5.82 41.57 5.69
N ARG A 477 6.65 42.56 6.04
CA ARG A 477 8.11 42.37 6.14
C ARG A 477 8.52 41.35 7.20
N VAL A 478 7.81 41.27 8.32
CA VAL A 478 8.07 40.24 9.35
C VAL A 478 7.74 38.85 8.82
N VAL A 479 6.58 38.68 8.15
CA VAL A 479 6.21 37.40 7.54
C VAL A 479 7.20 36.97 6.46
N GLU A 480 7.63 37.90 5.59
CA GLU A 480 8.60 37.59 4.54
C GLU A 480 9.99 37.22 5.10
N ARG A 481 10.42 37.85 6.20
CA ARG A 481 11.67 37.48 6.88
C ARG A 481 11.60 36.07 7.49
N LEU A 482 10.49 35.75 8.14
CA LEU A 482 10.25 34.40 8.65
C LEU A 482 10.24 33.40 7.48
N ALA A 483 9.57 33.75 6.39
CA ALA A 483 9.48 32.92 5.19
C ALA A 483 10.86 32.67 4.58
N GLU A 484 11.73 33.68 4.50
CA GLU A 484 13.10 33.52 4.03
C GLU A 484 13.89 32.52 4.88
N GLN A 485 13.82 32.65 6.20
CA GLN A 485 14.50 31.73 7.14
C GLN A 485 13.96 30.30 7.10
N LEU A 486 12.71 30.12 6.66
CA LEU A 486 12.05 28.81 6.52
C LEU A 486 12.06 28.27 5.08
N GLY A 487 12.62 29.01 4.12
CA GLY A 487 12.63 28.63 2.70
C GLY A 487 11.28 28.73 1.99
N ALA A 488 10.38 29.58 2.49
CA ALA A 488 9.00 29.78 2.00
C ALA A 488 8.81 31.09 1.22
N LEU A 489 9.87 31.88 0.99
CA LEU A 489 9.76 33.25 0.50
C LEU A 489 9.03 33.37 -0.85
N ASP A 490 9.33 32.48 -1.81
CA ASP A 490 8.71 32.52 -3.14
C ASP A 490 7.20 32.25 -3.07
N GLU A 491 6.79 31.25 -2.29
CA GLU A 491 5.39 30.91 -2.11
C GLU A 491 4.63 32.05 -1.40
N VAL A 492 5.24 32.66 -0.39
CA VAL A 492 4.69 33.81 0.34
C VAL A 492 4.61 35.07 -0.54
N LYS A 493 5.58 35.32 -1.42
CA LYS A 493 5.51 36.46 -2.35
C LYS A 493 4.44 36.30 -3.42
N ALA A 494 4.11 35.05 -3.79
CA ALA A 494 3.02 34.75 -4.72
C ALA A 494 1.62 34.96 -4.11
N LYS A 495 1.50 35.16 -2.79
CA LYS A 495 0.22 35.41 -2.11
C LYS A 495 -0.14 36.90 -2.08
N SER A 496 -1.43 37.18 -2.22
CA SER A 496 -1.96 38.53 -2.39
C SER A 496 -2.26 39.24 -1.07
N SER A 497 -2.76 38.50 -0.08
CA SER A 497 -3.14 39.05 1.23
C SER A 497 -2.17 38.65 2.34
N LEU A 498 -2.12 39.43 3.42
CA LEU A 498 -1.34 39.09 4.62
C LEU A 498 -1.79 37.74 5.22
N GLU A 499 -3.09 37.46 5.19
CA GLU A 499 -3.65 36.21 5.69
C GLU A 499 -3.17 35.01 4.87
N GLU A 500 -3.21 35.10 3.54
CA GLU A 500 -2.68 34.04 2.66
C GLU A 500 -1.18 33.83 2.87
N LYS A 501 -0.42 34.92 3.09
CA LYS A 501 1.01 34.88 3.42
C LYS A 501 1.27 34.14 4.74
N VAL A 502 0.46 34.41 5.78
CA VAL A 502 0.51 33.73 7.08
C VAL A 502 0.20 32.24 6.93
N ARG A 503 -0.89 31.88 6.23
CA ARG A 503 -1.23 30.46 5.97
C ARG A 503 -0.12 29.73 5.22
N ALA A 504 0.49 30.37 4.21
CA ALA A 504 1.57 29.78 3.44
C ALA A 504 2.81 29.47 4.29
N VAL A 505 3.30 30.44 5.08
CA VAL A 505 4.50 30.26 5.92
C VAL A 505 4.26 29.29 7.08
N CYS A 506 3.04 29.26 7.63
CA CYS A 506 2.66 28.36 8.73
C CYS A 506 2.31 26.93 8.27
N SER A 507 2.23 26.69 6.96
CA SER A 507 1.91 25.36 6.43
C SER A 507 2.90 24.29 6.87
N ARG A 508 2.45 23.02 6.93
CA ARG A 508 3.29 21.88 7.32
C ARG A 508 4.55 21.74 6.47
N ARG A 509 4.54 22.26 5.23
CA ARG A 509 5.66 22.20 4.31
C ARG A 509 6.86 22.97 4.86
N TYR A 510 6.60 24.10 5.53
CA TYR A 510 7.63 25.04 5.97
C TYR A 510 7.79 25.09 7.49
N LEU A 511 6.73 24.88 8.26
CA LEU A 511 6.74 25.04 9.72
C LEU A 511 6.34 23.76 10.48
N ARG A 512 6.83 22.60 10.01
CA ARG A 512 6.78 21.34 10.77
C ARG A 512 8.20 20.87 11.12
N PRO A 513 8.52 20.62 12.41
CA PRO A 513 7.72 20.97 13.61
C PRO A 513 7.66 22.49 13.85
N MET A 514 6.74 22.96 14.72
CA MET A 514 6.70 24.38 15.15
C MET A 514 7.93 24.80 15.97
N THR A 515 8.73 23.84 16.45
CA THR A 515 9.93 24.08 17.25
C THR A 515 11.13 24.58 16.45
N LYS A 516 10.94 24.99 15.18
CA LYS A 516 12.01 25.58 14.37
C LYS A 516 12.47 26.91 14.95
N GLU A 517 13.79 27.10 15.00
CA GLU A 517 14.44 28.27 15.60
C GLU A 517 13.90 29.62 15.12
N PRO A 518 13.68 29.85 13.80
CA PRO A 518 13.15 31.13 13.32
C PRO A 518 11.81 31.51 13.96
N PHE A 519 10.92 30.54 14.15
CA PHE A 519 9.59 30.79 14.69
C PHE A 519 9.63 31.04 16.20
N ILE A 520 10.41 30.25 16.95
CA ILE A 520 10.62 30.47 18.40
C ILE A 520 11.20 31.86 18.65
N ASN A 521 12.22 32.26 17.88
CA ASN A 521 12.87 33.56 18.03
C ASN A 521 11.87 34.70 17.76
N LEU A 522 11.09 34.61 16.68
CA LEU A 522 10.08 35.61 16.35
C LEU A 522 9.04 35.77 17.47
N LEU A 523 8.51 34.66 18.00
CA LEU A 523 7.52 34.72 19.08
C LEU A 523 8.10 35.36 20.35
N ALA A 524 9.36 35.03 20.71
CA ALA A 524 10.03 35.61 21.86
C ALA A 524 10.33 37.11 21.67
N GLU A 525 10.82 37.51 20.49
CA GLU A 525 11.06 38.92 20.12
C GLU A 525 9.78 39.75 20.22
N MET A 526 8.66 39.18 19.78
CA MET A 526 7.35 39.82 19.85
C MET A 526 6.71 39.64 21.24
N GLY A 527 7.33 38.93 22.19
CA GLY A 527 6.78 38.68 23.52
C GLY A 527 5.42 37.95 23.50
N VAL A 528 5.20 37.08 22.52
CA VAL A 528 4.05 36.18 22.48
C VAL A 528 4.39 34.96 23.33
N ILE A 529 3.49 34.60 24.26
CA ILE A 529 3.72 33.64 25.36
C ILE A 529 4.67 34.20 26.44
N SER A 530 5.89 34.55 26.06
CA SER A 530 6.90 35.14 26.95
C SER A 530 7.95 35.92 26.15
N GLY A 531 8.64 36.87 26.78
CA GLY A 531 9.85 37.49 26.23
C GLY A 531 11.09 36.60 26.33
N SER A 532 11.00 35.46 27.03
CA SER A 532 12.09 34.49 27.17
C SER A 532 12.02 33.41 26.09
N ARG A 533 13.08 33.30 25.29
CA ARG A 533 13.23 32.27 24.25
C ARG A 533 13.08 30.85 24.81
N ASP A 534 13.58 30.58 26.01
CA ASP A 534 13.52 29.25 26.62
C ASP A 534 12.13 28.88 27.12
N GLU A 535 11.35 29.88 27.58
CA GLU A 535 9.95 29.67 27.94
C GLU A 535 9.09 29.42 26.70
N VAL A 536 9.29 30.22 25.64
CA VAL A 536 8.62 30.00 24.35
C VAL A 536 8.95 28.61 23.81
N ARG A 537 10.22 28.20 23.83
CA ARG A 537 10.62 26.85 23.39
C ARG A 537 9.89 25.76 24.17
N ARG A 538 9.90 25.82 25.51
CA ARG A 538 9.25 24.80 26.35
C ARG A 538 7.75 24.71 26.06
N TYR A 539 7.09 25.86 25.92
CA TYR A 539 5.68 25.93 25.54
C TYR A 539 5.43 25.27 24.19
N ILE A 540 6.15 25.70 23.15
CA ILE A 540 5.97 25.19 21.77
C ILE A 540 6.33 23.71 21.65
N SER A 541 7.36 23.24 22.36
CA SER A 541 7.72 21.82 22.39
C SER A 541 6.63 20.95 23.00
N THR A 542 6.05 21.37 24.13
CA THR A 542 4.96 20.62 24.78
C THR A 542 3.72 20.58 23.87
N LEU A 543 3.38 21.73 23.28
CA LEU A 543 2.26 21.84 22.35
C LEU A 543 2.45 21.01 21.07
N GLU A 544 3.63 21.04 20.47
CA GLU A 544 3.96 20.22 19.29
C GLU A 544 3.90 18.72 19.62
N GLU A 545 4.37 18.32 20.80
CA GLU A 545 4.24 16.94 21.26
C GLU A 545 2.76 16.56 21.39
N ASP A 546 1.96 17.38 22.07
CA ASP A 546 0.54 17.12 22.31
C ASP A 546 -0.26 16.99 21.02
N ILE A 547 -0.07 17.93 20.08
CA ILE A 547 -0.71 17.90 18.76
C ILE A 547 -0.36 16.62 18.00
N GLY A 548 0.88 16.13 18.14
CA GLY A 548 1.29 14.88 17.50
C GLY A 548 0.62 13.62 18.05
N TYR A 549 -0.22 13.70 19.08
CA TYR A 549 -1.00 12.56 19.58
C TYR A 549 -2.49 12.62 19.22
N CYS A 550 -2.96 13.68 18.57
CA CYS A 550 -4.38 13.84 18.25
C CYS A 550 -4.89 12.66 17.41
N GLY A 551 -4.23 12.33 16.29
CA GLY A 551 -4.59 11.19 15.44
C GLY A 551 -4.52 9.83 16.15
N ILE A 552 -3.54 9.64 17.03
CA ILE A 552 -3.39 8.42 17.85
C ILE A 552 -4.61 8.29 18.78
N TYR A 553 -5.00 9.36 19.48
CA TYR A 553 -6.14 9.32 20.40
C TYR A 553 -7.47 9.07 19.70
N ILE A 554 -7.65 9.61 18.49
CA ILE A 554 -8.83 9.33 17.66
C ILE A 554 -8.88 7.83 17.29
N THR A 555 -7.77 7.28 16.80
CA THR A 555 -7.65 5.84 16.49
C THR A 555 -7.98 4.96 17.69
N MET A 556 -7.37 5.24 18.85
CA MET A 556 -7.59 4.48 20.09
C MET A 556 -9.06 4.49 20.49
N ARG A 557 -9.71 5.66 20.42
CA ARG A 557 -11.12 5.82 20.78
C ARG A 557 -12.06 5.09 19.83
N VAL A 558 -11.83 5.17 18.52
CA VAL A 558 -12.64 4.41 17.53
C VAL A 558 -12.51 2.91 17.76
N TYR A 559 -11.28 2.44 17.99
CA TYR A 559 -11.03 1.03 18.29
C TYR A 559 -11.73 0.58 19.59
N GLU A 560 -11.64 1.38 20.67
CA GLU A 560 -12.33 1.11 21.93
C GLU A 560 -13.85 0.96 21.72
N ILE A 561 -14.46 1.85 20.92
CA ILE A 561 -15.92 1.87 20.68
C ILE A 561 -16.40 0.55 20.07
N PHE A 562 -15.67 -0.04 19.14
CA PHE A 562 -16.13 -1.23 18.40
C PHE A 562 -15.48 -2.55 18.81
N PHE A 563 -14.19 -2.54 19.13
CA PHE A 563 -13.35 -3.73 19.15
C PHE A 563 -12.69 -4.01 20.50
N SER A 564 -12.91 -3.17 21.52
CA SER A 564 -12.55 -3.54 22.88
C SER A 564 -13.25 -4.85 23.31
N PRO A 565 -12.62 -5.66 24.18
CA PRO A 565 -13.24 -6.88 24.72
C PRO A 565 -14.62 -6.62 25.34
N GLU A 566 -14.83 -5.44 25.91
CA GLU A 566 -16.08 -5.02 26.54
C GLU A 566 -17.17 -4.63 25.54
N ASN A 567 -16.82 -3.94 24.44
CA ASN A 567 -17.82 -3.41 23.50
C ASN A 567 -18.10 -4.33 22.32
N ARG A 568 -17.15 -5.17 21.90
CA ARG A 568 -17.35 -6.07 20.76
C ARG A 568 -18.56 -7.00 20.92
N PRO A 569 -18.77 -7.71 22.07
CA PRO A 569 -19.94 -8.57 22.24
C PRO A 569 -21.28 -7.82 22.21
N LYS A 570 -21.27 -6.53 22.57
CA LYS A 570 -22.45 -5.66 22.52
C LYS A 570 -22.86 -5.36 21.08
N TRP A 571 -21.89 -5.06 20.21
CA TRP A 571 -22.14 -4.90 18.78
C TRP A 571 -22.63 -6.18 18.10
N ILE A 572 -22.08 -7.34 18.47
CA ILE A 572 -22.59 -8.64 18.01
C ILE A 572 -24.06 -8.83 18.42
N SER A 573 -24.38 -8.55 19.68
CA SER A 573 -25.77 -8.63 20.18
C SER A 573 -26.71 -7.65 19.46
N TYR A 574 -26.24 -6.43 19.22
CA TYR A 574 -26.96 -5.43 18.44
C TYR A 574 -27.25 -5.94 17.03
N LEU A 575 -26.26 -6.45 16.31
CA LEU A 575 -26.42 -6.97 14.94
C LEU A 575 -27.47 -8.09 14.88
N LYS A 576 -27.43 -9.04 15.82
CA LYS A 576 -28.42 -10.10 15.95
C LYS A 576 -29.82 -9.55 16.16
N SER A 577 -30.00 -8.64 17.12
CA SER A 577 -31.32 -8.08 17.44
C SER A 577 -31.88 -7.17 16.33
N LYS A 578 -31.03 -6.35 15.72
CA LYS A 578 -31.43 -5.28 14.80
C LYS A 578 -31.69 -5.84 13.41
N TYR A 579 -30.82 -6.74 12.94
CA TYR A 579 -30.86 -7.26 11.58
C TYR A 579 -31.32 -8.72 11.52
N GLY A 580 -31.55 -9.38 12.66
CA GLY A 580 -32.01 -10.78 12.70
C GLY A 580 -30.96 -11.76 12.18
N LEU A 581 -29.69 -11.54 12.56
CA LEU A 581 -28.56 -12.39 12.18
C LEU A 581 -28.38 -13.54 13.17
N THR A 582 -27.79 -14.65 12.72
CA THR A 582 -27.24 -15.69 13.62
C THR A 582 -25.98 -15.20 14.33
N ASP A 583 -25.49 -15.99 15.29
CA ASP A 583 -24.21 -15.71 15.95
C ASP A 583 -23.06 -15.69 14.93
N GLU A 584 -23.00 -16.68 14.03
CA GLU A 584 -21.97 -16.78 12.99
C GLU A 584 -22.03 -15.63 11.99
N GLU A 585 -23.24 -15.23 11.56
CA GLU A 585 -23.42 -14.11 10.64
C GLU A 585 -23.03 -12.77 11.28
N ALA A 586 -23.40 -12.54 12.54
CA ALA A 586 -23.02 -11.33 13.26
C ALA A 586 -21.50 -11.26 13.49
N GLU A 587 -20.88 -12.39 13.82
CA GLU A 587 -19.42 -12.52 13.93
C GLU A 587 -18.72 -12.24 12.60
N GLU A 588 -19.22 -12.78 11.48
CA GLU A 588 -18.68 -12.54 10.14
C GLU A 588 -18.75 -11.05 9.74
N VAL A 589 -19.85 -10.36 10.08
CA VAL A 589 -19.98 -8.91 9.85
C VAL A 589 -18.86 -8.14 10.55
N MET A 590 -18.65 -8.37 11.85
CA MET A 590 -17.66 -7.64 12.66
C MET A 590 -16.22 -8.03 12.36
N LYS A 591 -15.95 -9.32 12.13
CA LYS A 591 -14.59 -9.86 11.99
C LYS A 591 -13.83 -9.27 10.81
N GLY A 592 -14.53 -8.86 9.76
CA GLY A 592 -13.92 -8.29 8.55
C GLY A 592 -13.86 -6.75 8.52
N ILE A 593 -14.09 -6.03 9.61
CA ILE A 593 -13.97 -4.56 9.65
C ILE A 593 -12.71 -4.19 10.42
N ASP A 594 -11.69 -3.66 9.74
CA ASP A 594 -10.45 -3.24 10.36
C ASP A 594 -10.39 -1.70 10.46
N VAL A 595 -9.97 -1.18 11.62
CA VAL A 595 -9.48 0.21 11.71
C VAL A 595 -8.13 0.27 11.00
N LEU A 596 -7.92 1.31 10.19
CA LEU A 596 -6.73 1.46 9.37
C LEU A 596 -6.05 2.82 9.60
N PRO A 597 -5.15 2.92 10.60
CA PRO A 597 -4.38 4.14 10.80
C PRO A 597 -3.43 4.36 9.62
N ALA A 598 -3.45 5.57 9.06
CA ALA A 598 -2.62 5.98 7.94
C ALA A 598 -1.64 7.10 8.30
N SER A 599 -1.40 7.36 9.58
CA SER A 599 -0.42 8.35 10.02
C SER A 599 1.02 7.84 9.84
N LYS A 600 1.84 8.66 9.19
CA LYS A 600 3.21 8.32 8.74
C LYS A 600 4.21 9.38 9.17
N ARG A 601 4.10 9.84 10.42
CA ARG A 601 4.84 11.01 10.91
C ARG A 601 5.96 10.62 11.84
N LYS A 602 5.72 9.62 12.69
CA LYS A 602 6.68 9.11 13.69
C LYS A 602 6.37 7.64 14.01
N PRO A 603 7.37 6.82 14.40
CA PRO A 603 7.13 5.40 14.71
C PRO A 603 6.01 5.14 15.73
N ALA A 604 5.78 6.07 16.66
CA ALA A 604 4.71 6.00 17.65
C ALA A 604 3.30 5.91 17.02
N ASP A 605 3.12 6.46 15.81
CA ASP A 605 1.85 6.36 15.08
C ASP A 605 1.45 4.91 14.83
N THR A 606 2.43 4.06 14.50
CA THR A 606 2.24 2.61 14.35
C THR A 606 2.25 1.92 15.71
N LEU A 607 3.32 2.10 16.48
CA LEU A 607 3.62 1.27 17.65
C LEU A 607 2.63 1.48 18.81
N LEU A 608 2.02 2.66 18.95
CA LEU A 608 1.04 2.95 20.01
C LEU A 608 -0.40 2.62 19.62
N THR A 609 -0.64 2.11 18.42
CA THR A 609 -1.98 1.73 17.96
C THR A 609 -1.99 0.34 17.30
N LEU A 610 -1.14 -0.56 17.79
CA LEU A 610 -1.19 -1.97 17.39
C LEU A 610 -2.39 -2.65 18.06
N GLY A 611 -3.10 -3.48 17.29
CA GLY A 611 -4.21 -4.32 17.76
C GLY A 611 -4.11 -5.70 17.13
N ASP A 612 -4.26 -6.74 17.95
CA ASP A 612 -4.16 -8.14 17.52
C ASP A 612 -5.32 -8.59 16.59
N SER A 613 -6.40 -7.81 16.57
CA SER A 613 -7.63 -8.06 15.84
C SER A 613 -8.22 -6.73 15.34
N ASN A 614 -8.97 -6.79 14.23
CA ASN A 614 -9.69 -5.64 13.66
C ASN A 614 -8.83 -4.38 13.45
N MET A 615 -7.54 -4.55 13.15
CA MET A 615 -6.56 -3.48 12.96
C MET A 615 -5.61 -3.84 11.81
N THR A 616 -5.46 -2.93 10.86
CA THR A 616 -4.47 -3.03 9.78
C THR A 616 -3.77 -1.68 9.63
N HIS A 617 -2.47 -1.58 9.88
CA HIS A 617 -1.72 -0.33 9.64
C HIS A 617 -1.39 -0.16 8.16
N THR A 618 -1.60 1.01 7.56
CA THR A 618 -1.12 1.28 6.18
C THR A 618 0.07 2.24 6.18
N GLU A 619 1.18 1.82 5.60
CA GLU A 619 2.46 2.50 5.79
C GLU A 619 3.11 2.94 4.47
N PHE A 620 3.83 4.07 4.52
CA PHE A 620 4.64 4.51 3.38
C PHE A 620 6.06 3.94 3.51
N PRO A 621 6.81 3.73 2.40
CA PRO A 621 8.15 3.14 2.45
C PRO A 621 9.14 3.82 3.40
N ASN A 622 9.08 5.16 3.51
CA ASN A 622 9.94 5.91 4.43
C ASN A 622 9.54 5.77 5.90
N HIS A 623 8.25 5.57 6.17
CA HIS A 623 7.74 5.30 7.52
C HIS A 623 8.07 3.89 7.97
N GLN A 624 7.99 2.91 7.05
CA GLN A 624 8.47 1.55 7.27
C GLN A 624 9.94 1.56 7.73
N MET A 625 10.77 2.38 7.07
CA MET A 625 12.17 2.55 7.45
C MET A 625 12.34 3.20 8.83
N ASN A 626 11.47 4.14 9.22
CA ASN A 626 11.52 4.75 10.55
C ASN A 626 11.16 3.75 11.66
N VAL A 627 10.14 2.93 11.47
CA VAL A 627 9.76 1.86 12.43
C VAL A 627 10.84 0.79 12.47
N TYR A 628 11.38 0.38 11.31
CA TYR A 628 12.53 -0.53 11.23
C TYR A 628 13.72 0.02 12.04
N LYS A 629 14.11 1.28 11.85
CA LYS A 629 15.20 1.90 12.64
C LYS A 629 14.90 1.93 14.14
N ARG A 630 13.67 2.29 14.55
CA ARG A 630 13.27 2.24 15.97
C ARG A 630 13.36 0.82 16.53
N SER A 631 13.10 -0.20 15.72
CA SER A 631 13.18 -1.59 16.15
C SER A 631 14.61 -2.09 16.43
N LEU A 632 15.62 -1.40 15.90
CA LEU A 632 17.03 -1.71 16.12
C LEU A 632 17.58 -1.11 17.44
N GLU A 633 16.80 -0.28 18.13
CA GLU A 633 17.23 0.33 19.38
C GLU A 633 17.25 -0.70 20.53
N PRO A 634 18.25 -0.68 21.44
CA PRO A 634 18.44 -1.75 22.43
C PRO A 634 17.28 -1.96 23.42
N ASP A 635 16.46 -0.93 23.64
CA ASP A 635 15.30 -0.97 24.52
C ASP A 635 14.03 -1.50 23.84
N PHE A 636 14.04 -1.70 22.52
CA PHE A 636 12.86 -2.08 21.76
C PHE A 636 12.43 -3.53 22.04
N LYS A 637 11.19 -3.71 22.47
CA LYS A 637 10.56 -5.02 22.69
C LYS A 637 9.15 -5.02 22.12
N ILE A 638 8.90 -5.89 21.12
CA ILE A 638 7.59 -5.99 20.47
C ILE A 638 6.45 -6.25 21.45
N GLU A 639 6.67 -7.10 22.47
CA GLU A 639 5.65 -7.44 23.46
C GLU A 639 5.20 -6.23 24.31
N GLY A 640 6.02 -5.18 24.42
CA GLY A 640 5.64 -3.94 25.09
C GLY A 640 4.54 -3.15 24.34
N TYR A 641 4.25 -3.51 23.09
CA TYR A 641 3.27 -2.85 22.23
C TYR A 641 2.03 -3.71 21.93
N ARG A 642 1.91 -4.90 22.53
CA ARG A 642 0.74 -5.77 22.32
C ARG A 642 -0.55 -5.04 22.73
N ASN A 643 -1.51 -4.93 21.81
CA ASN A 643 -2.77 -4.20 22.00
C ASN A 643 -2.57 -2.78 22.56
N SER A 644 -1.50 -2.09 22.14
CA SER A 644 -1.22 -0.72 22.55
C SER A 644 -2.35 0.25 22.21
N VAL A 645 -3.17 -0.07 21.19
CA VAL A 645 -4.39 0.70 20.85
C VAL A 645 -5.42 0.77 21.99
N LEU A 646 -5.46 -0.25 22.86
CA LEU A 646 -6.34 -0.29 24.04
C LEU A 646 -5.71 0.41 25.27
N GLY A 647 -4.54 1.02 25.10
CA GLY A 647 -3.95 1.90 26.12
C GLY A 647 -4.88 3.05 26.48
N LYS A 648 -4.59 3.73 27.58
CA LYS A 648 -5.32 4.96 27.94
C LYS A 648 -4.57 6.17 27.39
N PRO A 649 -5.26 7.17 26.81
CA PRO A 649 -4.66 8.48 26.56
C PRO A 649 -3.99 9.02 27.83
N ASP A 650 -2.84 9.68 27.66
CA ASP A 650 -2.21 10.39 28.78
C ASP A 650 -3.19 11.46 29.31
N PRO A 651 -3.62 11.38 30.58
CA PRO A 651 -4.67 12.25 31.10
C PRO A 651 -4.30 13.73 31.07
N GLU A 652 -3.03 14.05 31.29
CA GLU A 652 -2.57 15.43 31.34
C GLU A 652 -2.49 16.05 29.94
N ARG A 653 -1.97 15.30 28.97
CA ARG A 653 -2.00 15.68 27.55
C ARG A 653 -3.44 15.87 27.06
N LEU A 654 -4.33 14.95 27.41
CA LEU A 654 -5.73 15.05 27.02
C LEU A 654 -6.38 16.30 27.61
N ARG A 655 -6.17 16.56 28.92
CA ARG A 655 -6.63 17.78 29.60
C ARG A 655 -6.13 19.03 28.89
N ARG A 656 -4.84 19.10 28.53
CA ARG A 656 -4.30 20.24 27.79
C ARG A 656 -4.98 20.45 26.44
N LEU A 657 -5.16 19.39 25.66
CA LEU A 657 -5.85 19.42 24.36
C LEU A 657 -7.33 19.83 24.46
N THR A 658 -8.03 19.45 25.53
CA THR A 658 -9.46 19.73 25.69
C THR A 658 -9.77 20.99 26.50
N GLU A 659 -8.82 21.53 27.25
CA GLU A 659 -9.06 22.63 28.20
C GLU A 659 -8.08 23.79 28.10
N GLU A 660 -6.77 23.54 27.93
CA GLU A 660 -5.74 24.59 28.03
C GLU A 660 -5.35 25.19 26.68
N TRP A 661 -5.23 24.38 25.63
CA TRP A 661 -4.82 24.83 24.29
C TRP A 661 -5.97 25.53 23.56
N SER A 662 -6.31 26.74 24.02
CA SER A 662 -7.50 27.50 23.60
C SER A 662 -7.65 27.69 22.09
N ASP A 663 -6.55 27.85 21.36
CA ASP A 663 -6.56 28.12 19.91
C ASP A 663 -6.99 26.89 19.07
N ILE A 664 -6.83 25.67 19.61
CA ILE A 664 -7.10 24.40 18.92
C ILE A 664 -8.13 23.51 19.60
N LYS A 665 -8.55 23.87 20.82
CA LYS A 665 -9.44 23.10 21.68
C LYS A 665 -10.70 22.64 20.94
N ASP A 666 -11.39 23.55 20.26
CA ASP A 666 -12.65 23.21 19.58
C ASP A 666 -12.43 22.30 18.38
N ILE A 667 -11.30 22.43 17.68
CA ILE A 667 -10.93 21.54 16.57
C ILE A 667 -10.66 20.13 17.10
N PHE A 668 -9.88 20.01 18.17
CA PHE A 668 -9.58 18.71 18.78
C PHE A 668 -10.85 18.06 19.34
N ILE A 669 -11.70 18.81 20.05
CA ILE A 669 -12.99 18.31 20.57
C ILE A 669 -13.88 17.84 19.43
N GLY A 670 -14.01 18.63 18.36
CA GLY A 670 -14.78 18.25 17.17
C GLY A 670 -14.25 16.98 16.49
N GLY A 671 -12.94 16.75 16.57
CA GLY A 671 -12.29 15.52 16.09
C GLY A 671 -12.44 14.31 17.02
N TYR A 672 -12.49 14.54 18.33
CA TYR A 672 -12.35 13.50 19.35
C TYR A 672 -13.69 13.04 19.95
N GLU A 673 -14.73 13.88 19.93
CA GLU A 673 -16.05 13.55 20.50
C GLU A 673 -17.02 12.95 19.48
N LEU A 674 -18.06 12.28 19.98
CA LEU A 674 -19.20 11.82 19.17
C LEU A 674 -20.22 12.93 18.93
N THR A 675 -21.20 12.67 18.07
CA THR A 675 -22.42 13.49 17.95
C THR A 675 -23.51 12.94 18.88
N PRO A 676 -24.54 13.74 19.23
CA PRO A 676 -25.68 13.24 20.02
C PRO A 676 -26.35 12.02 19.38
N TYR A 677 -26.49 12.02 18.05
CA TYR A 677 -27.04 10.89 17.31
C TYR A 677 -26.25 9.60 17.52
N LEU A 678 -24.91 9.68 17.47
CA LEU A 678 -24.05 8.50 17.63
C LEU A 678 -24.04 7.99 19.07
N VAL A 679 -24.07 8.86 20.07
CA VAL A 679 -24.23 8.46 21.48
C VAL A 679 -25.49 7.62 21.67
N GLU A 680 -26.61 8.02 21.07
CA GLU A 680 -27.85 7.23 21.13
C GLU A 680 -27.73 5.88 20.38
N ARG A 681 -26.99 5.80 19.27
CA ARG A 681 -26.70 4.51 18.61
C ARG A 681 -25.85 3.57 19.47
N LEU A 682 -24.88 4.10 20.21
CA LEU A 682 -24.06 3.32 21.13
C LEU A 682 -24.90 2.78 22.30
N LYS A 683 -25.82 3.59 22.84
CA LYS A 683 -26.78 3.14 23.86
C LYS A 683 -27.70 2.04 23.34
N GLU A 684 -28.22 2.18 22.11
CA GLU A 684 -29.01 1.12 21.46
C GLU A 684 -28.23 -0.19 21.33
N ALA A 685 -26.90 -0.12 21.19
CA ALA A 685 -26.04 -1.30 21.17
C ALA A 685 -25.73 -1.87 22.57
N GLY A 686 -26.13 -1.21 23.67
CA GLY A 686 -25.86 -1.62 25.05
C GLY A 686 -24.61 -1.01 25.68
N ILE A 687 -24.05 0.05 25.09
CA ILE A 687 -22.96 0.84 25.68
C ILE A 687 -23.60 1.93 26.55
N GLU A 688 -23.91 1.60 27.80
CA GLU A 688 -24.67 2.47 28.71
C GLU A 688 -23.94 3.75 29.12
N ASP A 689 -22.61 3.74 29.14
CA ASP A 689 -21.75 4.88 29.51
C ASP A 689 -21.32 5.73 28.28
N ALA A 690 -22.11 5.71 27.20
CA ALA A 690 -21.76 6.35 25.93
C ALA A 690 -21.52 7.87 26.03
N GLU A 691 -22.07 8.55 27.03
CA GLU A 691 -21.83 9.98 27.29
C GLU A 691 -20.36 10.32 27.53
N LYS A 692 -19.54 9.35 27.98
CA LYS A 692 -18.10 9.56 28.20
C LYS A 692 -17.33 9.94 26.93
N TYR A 693 -17.89 9.62 25.75
CA TYR A 693 -17.30 9.95 24.46
C TYR A 693 -17.65 11.38 24.00
N GLY A 694 -18.43 12.13 24.76
CA GLY A 694 -18.82 13.50 24.43
C GLY A 694 -19.85 13.59 23.31
N THR A 695 -20.29 14.81 23.02
CA THR A 695 -21.41 15.08 22.09
C THR A 695 -21.14 16.25 21.14
N ARG A 696 -19.91 16.75 21.08
CA ARG A 696 -19.52 17.93 20.28
C ARG A 696 -18.71 17.57 19.02
N GLY A 697 -18.80 16.31 18.58
CA GLY A 697 -18.19 15.87 17.32
C GLY A 697 -18.88 16.47 16.09
N ILE A 698 -18.19 16.42 14.95
CA ILE A 698 -18.71 16.94 13.67
C ILE A 698 -19.80 16.03 13.08
N THR A 699 -20.83 16.64 12.50
CA THR A 699 -21.97 15.95 11.86
C THR A 699 -21.70 15.70 10.36
N PRO A 700 -22.42 14.76 9.70
CA PRO A 700 -22.19 14.46 8.29
C PRO A 700 -22.22 15.66 7.31
N PRO A 701 -23.13 16.64 7.46
CA PRO A 701 -23.10 17.84 6.61
C PRO A 701 -21.84 18.71 6.81
N GLU A 702 -21.21 18.68 7.99
CA GLU A 702 -20.02 19.49 8.34
C GLU A 702 -18.71 18.83 7.90
N TRP A 703 -18.73 17.56 7.45
CA TRP A 703 -17.51 16.81 7.12
C TRP A 703 -16.64 17.50 6.07
N GLY A 704 -17.25 18.11 5.06
CA GLY A 704 -16.57 18.83 3.99
C GLY A 704 -15.94 20.15 4.44
N GLU A 705 -16.46 20.76 5.50
CA GLU A 705 -16.02 22.05 6.04
C GLU A 705 -14.84 21.93 7.01
N LEU A 706 -14.52 20.71 7.48
CA LEU A 706 -13.33 20.46 8.27
C LEU A 706 -12.09 20.77 7.42
N GLY A 707 -11.22 21.68 7.90
CA GLY A 707 -10.05 22.12 7.12
C GLY A 707 -9.08 20.99 6.73
N ALA A 708 -9.01 19.90 7.50
CA ALA A 708 -8.26 18.70 7.11
C ALA A 708 -8.87 17.98 5.88
N THR A 709 -10.21 17.93 5.82
CA THR A 709 -10.97 17.39 4.67
C THR A 709 -10.75 18.24 3.44
N GLU A 710 -11.00 19.55 3.53
CA GLU A 710 -10.87 20.49 2.41
C GLU A 710 -9.48 20.39 1.76
N LYS A 711 -8.42 20.52 2.58
CA LYS A 711 -7.02 20.43 2.12
C LYS A 711 -6.71 19.11 1.45
N THR A 712 -7.21 17.99 2.00
CA THR A 712 -6.95 16.65 1.46
C THR A 712 -7.70 16.42 0.16
N MET A 713 -8.98 16.82 0.07
CA MET A 713 -9.75 16.72 -1.15
C MET A 713 -9.17 17.60 -2.26
N THR A 714 -8.72 18.83 -1.95
CA THR A 714 -8.01 19.68 -2.91
C THR A 714 -6.72 19.02 -3.41
N GLU A 715 -5.91 18.44 -2.53
CA GLU A 715 -4.70 17.72 -2.92
C GLU A 715 -5.01 16.54 -3.86
N PHE A 716 -6.00 15.71 -3.50
CA PHE A 716 -6.37 14.54 -4.30
C PHE A 716 -6.96 14.92 -5.66
N SER A 717 -7.85 15.91 -5.72
CA SER A 717 -8.43 16.39 -6.98
C SER A 717 -7.35 16.96 -7.91
N ASN A 718 -6.44 17.78 -7.38
CA ASN A 718 -5.34 18.35 -8.16
C ASN A 718 -4.39 17.27 -8.69
N SER A 719 -4.09 16.26 -7.90
CA SER A 719 -3.23 15.15 -8.32
C SER A 719 -3.91 14.25 -9.34
N TYR A 720 -5.21 14.02 -9.20
CA TYR A 720 -6.00 13.32 -10.21
C TYR A 720 -5.98 14.06 -11.55
N ASP A 721 -6.17 15.39 -11.55
CA ASP A 721 -6.12 16.19 -12.79
C ASP A 721 -4.75 16.13 -13.47
N ARG A 722 -3.66 16.23 -12.70
CA ARG A 722 -2.30 16.08 -13.26
C ARG A 722 -2.06 14.70 -13.86
N PHE A 723 -2.56 13.64 -13.21
CA PHE A 723 -2.42 12.28 -13.73
C PHE A 723 -3.22 12.11 -15.03
N LYS A 724 -4.46 12.60 -15.06
CA LYS A 724 -5.29 12.66 -16.26
C LYS A 724 -4.58 13.36 -17.42
N GLU A 725 -4.04 14.55 -17.19
CA GLU A 725 -3.28 15.31 -18.20
C GLU A 725 -2.10 14.49 -18.76
N ARG A 726 -1.38 13.76 -17.91
CA ARG A 726 -0.28 12.90 -18.33
C ARG A 726 -0.76 11.73 -19.20
N CYS A 727 -1.82 11.03 -18.79
CA CYS A 727 -2.37 9.92 -19.58
C CYS A 727 -2.87 10.40 -20.95
N VAL A 728 -3.62 11.51 -21.00
CA VAL A 728 -4.10 12.10 -22.26
C VAL A 728 -2.94 12.53 -23.15
N LYS A 729 -1.91 13.17 -22.56
CA LYS A 729 -0.70 13.56 -23.30
C LYS A 729 0.00 12.35 -23.91
N TYR A 730 0.19 11.28 -23.14
CA TYR A 730 0.80 10.04 -23.63
C TYR A 730 0.01 9.46 -24.81
N VAL A 731 -1.33 9.38 -24.70
CA VAL A 731 -2.19 8.88 -25.80
C VAL A 731 -2.01 9.72 -27.06
N LYS A 732 -1.95 11.04 -26.94
CA LYS A 732 -1.72 11.94 -28.10
C LYS A 732 -0.36 11.73 -28.74
N GLU A 733 0.69 11.56 -27.94
CA GLU A 733 2.05 11.28 -28.43
C GLU A 733 2.10 9.93 -29.16
N MET A 734 1.50 8.88 -28.57
CA MET A 734 1.37 7.56 -29.17
C MET A 734 0.65 7.62 -30.54
N LEU A 735 -0.50 8.29 -30.63
CA LEU A 735 -1.24 8.41 -31.89
C LEU A 735 -0.44 9.16 -32.96
N LYS A 736 0.32 10.18 -32.55
CA LYS A 736 1.19 10.92 -33.47
C LYS A 736 2.32 10.03 -34.02
N GLU A 737 2.98 9.25 -33.15
CA GLU A 737 4.02 8.30 -33.56
C GLU A 737 3.48 7.25 -34.54
N GLU A 738 2.26 6.75 -34.34
CA GLU A 738 1.62 5.79 -35.25
C GLU A 738 1.32 6.40 -36.62
N VAL A 739 0.85 7.66 -36.66
CA VAL A 739 0.65 8.39 -37.91
C VAL A 739 1.97 8.66 -38.62
N ASP A 740 2.99 9.12 -37.90
CA ASP A 740 4.32 9.40 -38.44
C ASP A 740 4.97 8.11 -39.00
N ALA A 741 4.82 6.98 -38.29
CA ALA A 741 5.29 5.67 -38.76
C ALA A 741 4.52 5.20 -40.01
N ALA A 742 3.20 5.41 -40.08
CA ALA A 742 2.40 5.09 -41.27
C ALA A 742 2.79 5.94 -42.48
N LEU A 743 3.13 7.23 -42.26
CA LEU A 743 3.61 8.14 -43.32
C LEU A 743 5.02 7.79 -43.80
N GLN A 744 5.91 7.34 -42.90
CA GLN A 744 7.28 6.91 -43.24
C GLN A 744 7.33 5.50 -43.87
N GLY A 745 6.42 4.60 -43.48
CA GLY A 745 6.24 3.28 -44.10
C GLY A 745 5.43 3.30 -45.41
N GLY A 746 4.85 4.46 -45.76
CA GLY A 746 3.97 4.68 -46.90
C GLY A 746 4.65 5.20 -48.18
N VAL A 747 5.93 4.91 -48.41
CA VAL A 747 6.59 5.18 -49.71
C VAL A 747 7.27 3.92 -50.26
N PRO A 748 6.59 3.16 -51.13
CA PRO A 748 7.23 2.55 -52.27
C PRO A 748 7.20 3.57 -53.43
N GLY A 749 8.34 4.22 -53.69
CA GLY A 749 8.54 5.14 -54.80
C GLY A 749 9.96 5.03 -55.31
#